data_AF-A0A314YHC7-F1
#
_entry.id   AF-A0A314YHC7-F1
#
_cell.length_a   1.000
_cell.length_b   1.000
_cell.length_c   1.000
_cell.angle_alpha   90.00
_cell.angle_beta   90.00
_cell.angle_gamma   90.00
#
_symmetry.space_group_name_H-M   'P 1'
#
loop_
_entity.id
_entity.type
_entity.pdbx_description
1 polymer ?
#
loop_
_entity_poly.entity_id
_entity_poly.type
_entity_poly.pdbx_seq_one_letter_code
_entity_poly.pdbx_strand_id
1 'polypeptide(L)'
;MALALTEFEALCGFISVKELKDMLSSVPEIAELVGVGDAERILLVNEQHENGKSKTDLESIFSRVMLLSKDTISEMISKLKRRLNLEKKKRQLTVKEQLALRLESQYPADVGAIAAFFLNYVKLNRGEAISLGPNEPHAYISGECIECMATSDNVVRAGLTSKPLDVQTLLSMLKYRQGSPEILQGVSLNPYTTRYLPPFEEFEVDCCNLPQSAAVIFPSVLGPSLFLFTAGKGHFDAGLTEDDMVKEGDDIVEEGEVFFVPANTKISITAKSTELQLYRLCQLPAHTYSEDPDRSFPVLKMPGKDDGGSDKEKNLELFLKVGLDERTAKNTIANNKVTANLTAVIHEAAVTDGCSRTVGNLLYTVATKHPANALVHRPTLVQYIVSSKVGQNSSPVRSGVFIFCNYGPENFKLSEFEEACGVGVEVSEEEIKQTVNEVFEENKTAILEQRYRTNVGDLFAHVRKRHPWADPKIVKQFIDAKLRELLGERTAADDEKVPKKKKEKPAKVEEKAIAVSTPEQPSEEVLNPFLIFPQPEENTKVHTSVFFSDGSILRCCNTKELLEKHLSVTGGKVLTRFPPEPNGYLHIGHAKAMFIDFGLAKERGGGCYLRFDDTNPEAEKKEYIDHIQEIVKWMGWEPYKITYTSDYFQDLYDLAVELIRRGHAYVDHQTPDEIKEYREKKMNSPWRDRPIAESLKLFEDMRRGLIEEGKATLRMKQDMQSDNFNMYDLIAYRIKFTPHPHAGDKWCIYPSYDYAHCIVDSLENITHSLCTLEFETRRASYYWLLHALGIYQPYVWEYSRLNISNTVMSKRKLNRLVTEKWVDGWDDPRLMTLAGLRRRGVTSTAINAFVRGIGITRSDCSMIHLSRLEYHIREELNKTAPRSIAVLHPLKVVITNLEAKTTTDLEARKWPDAQTDDASAFYKVPFSNTVYIERSDFRLKDSKDYFGLAPGKSVLLRYAFPIKCTDVILADDKETVLEIRAEYDPTKKTKPKGVLHWVAEPSPGVDPLKVEIRLFDRLFLSENPAELDDWLAI
;
A
#
# COMPACT_ATOMS: atom_id res chain seq x y z
N MET A 1 -4.14 25.00 7.80
CA MET A 1 -3.63 26.17 8.55
C MET A 1 -2.73 26.96 7.62
N ALA A 2 -2.87 28.29 7.58
CA ALA A 2 -2.00 29.17 6.82
C ALA A 2 -1.27 30.13 7.78
N LEU A 3 0.07 30.09 7.80
CA LEU A 3 0.94 30.90 8.65
C LEU A 3 1.63 31.98 7.82
N ALA A 4 1.41 33.25 8.16
CA ALA A 4 1.90 34.38 7.38
C ALA A 4 3.42 34.61 7.56
N LEU A 5 4.15 34.60 6.44
CA LEU A 5 5.59 34.93 6.39
C LEU A 5 5.81 36.43 6.17
N THR A 6 4.91 37.07 5.43
CA THR A 6 4.82 38.52 5.21
C THR A 6 3.49 39.04 5.72
N GLU A 7 3.20 40.34 5.54
CA GLU A 7 1.81 40.78 5.56
C GLU A 7 1.02 39.95 4.53
N PHE A 8 -0.06 39.31 4.97
CA PHE A 8 -0.82 38.35 4.19
C PHE A 8 -2.31 38.69 4.20
N GLU A 9 -2.92 38.71 3.02
CA GLU A 9 -4.33 39.04 2.83
C GLU A 9 -5.08 37.82 2.28
N ALA A 10 -6.15 37.42 2.95
CA ALA A 10 -6.95 36.26 2.58
C ALA A 10 -8.46 36.54 2.69
N LEU A 11 -9.23 35.82 1.87
CA LEU A 11 -10.65 35.60 2.07
C LEU A 11 -10.86 34.22 2.69
N CYS A 12 -11.64 34.09 3.75
CA CYS A 12 -11.93 32.79 4.37
C CYS A 12 -13.27 32.75 5.11
N GLY A 13 -13.99 31.63 4.97
CA GLY A 13 -15.26 31.39 5.65
C GLY A 13 -16.34 32.43 5.32
N PHE A 14 -17.56 32.22 5.80
CA PHE A 14 -18.65 33.16 5.56
C PHE A 14 -18.73 34.23 6.66
N ILE A 15 -19.09 35.45 6.26
CA ILE A 15 -19.29 36.56 7.18
C ILE A 15 -20.43 36.34 8.16
N SER A 16 -20.39 37.09 9.25
CA SER A 16 -21.45 37.11 10.26
C SER A 16 -22.81 37.53 9.67
N VAL A 17 -23.90 37.13 10.32
CA VAL A 17 -25.27 37.52 9.91
C VAL A 17 -25.43 39.04 9.89
N LYS A 18 -24.80 39.74 10.83
CA LYS A 18 -24.81 41.20 10.91
C LYS A 18 -24.15 41.83 9.68
N GLU A 19 -22.94 41.40 9.33
CA GLU A 19 -22.25 41.90 8.15
C GLU A 19 -22.97 41.53 6.85
N LEU A 20 -23.65 40.38 6.82
CA LEU A 20 -24.47 39.98 5.67
C LEU A 20 -25.64 40.94 5.45
N LYS A 21 -26.33 41.35 6.53
CA LYS A 21 -27.40 42.36 6.48
C LYS A 21 -26.88 43.74 6.05
N ASP A 22 -25.74 44.15 6.61
CA ASP A 22 -25.09 45.42 6.26
C ASP A 22 -24.69 45.42 4.77
N MET A 23 -24.17 44.31 4.27
CA MET A 23 -23.80 44.12 2.86
C MET A 23 -25.03 44.23 1.94
N LEU A 24 -26.12 43.51 2.24
CA LEU A 24 -27.35 43.56 1.45
C LEU A 24 -27.98 44.96 1.44
N SER A 25 -27.78 45.74 2.51
CA SER A 25 -28.29 47.12 2.61
C SER A 25 -27.40 48.15 1.92
N SER A 26 -26.09 47.89 1.83
CA SER A 26 -25.09 48.84 1.32
C SER A 26 -24.65 48.59 -0.13
N VAL A 27 -24.86 47.38 -0.65
CA VAL A 27 -24.46 46.98 -2.00
C VAL A 27 -25.70 46.61 -2.83
N PRO A 28 -26.35 47.61 -3.47
CA PRO A 28 -27.62 47.39 -4.18
C PRO A 28 -27.50 46.39 -5.33
N GLU A 29 -26.32 46.29 -5.96
CA GLU A 29 -26.05 45.31 -7.02
C GLU A 29 -26.17 43.87 -6.53
N ILE A 30 -25.73 43.59 -5.30
CA ILE A 30 -25.85 42.25 -4.72
C ILE A 30 -27.30 42.00 -4.33
N ALA A 31 -27.97 42.98 -3.71
CA ALA A 31 -29.39 42.85 -3.37
C ALA A 31 -30.28 42.57 -4.61
N GLU A 32 -29.98 43.19 -5.75
CA GLU A 32 -30.65 42.94 -7.04
C GLU A 32 -30.46 41.48 -7.50
N LEU A 33 -29.25 40.92 -7.35
CA LEU A 33 -28.94 39.53 -7.70
C LEU A 33 -29.61 38.51 -6.77
N VAL A 34 -29.73 38.84 -5.50
CA VAL A 34 -30.35 37.99 -4.47
C VAL A 34 -31.87 37.92 -4.67
N GLY A 35 -32.50 39.03 -5.05
CA GLY A 35 -33.94 39.16 -5.21
C GLY A 35 -34.61 39.70 -3.93
N VAL A 36 -35.59 40.60 -4.10
CA VAL A 36 -36.23 41.37 -3.02
C VAL A 36 -36.80 40.47 -1.90
N GLY A 37 -37.45 39.35 -2.26
CA GLY A 37 -38.06 38.44 -1.29
C GLY A 37 -37.07 37.60 -0.46
N ASP A 38 -35.85 37.38 -0.94
CA ASP A 38 -34.83 36.64 -0.20
C ASP A 38 -33.97 37.60 0.65
N ALA A 39 -33.74 38.83 0.14
CA ALA A 39 -33.11 39.91 0.90
C ALA A 39 -33.96 40.36 2.12
N GLU A 40 -35.27 40.52 1.95
CA GLU A 40 -36.18 40.87 3.05
C GLU A 40 -36.26 39.77 4.12
N ARG A 41 -36.20 38.50 3.72
CA ARG A 41 -36.20 37.35 4.65
C ARG A 41 -34.98 37.37 5.58
N ILE A 42 -33.80 37.68 5.06
CA ILE A 42 -32.57 37.78 5.87
C ILE A 42 -32.60 38.96 6.82
N LEU A 43 -33.12 40.11 6.39
CA LEU A 43 -33.22 41.30 7.24
C LEU A 43 -34.08 41.04 8.49
N LEU A 44 -35.09 40.16 8.39
CA LEU A 44 -36.02 39.77 9.47
C LEU A 44 -35.48 38.69 10.43
N VAL A 45 -34.31 38.09 10.19
CA VAL A 45 -33.74 37.05 11.07
C VAL A 45 -33.27 37.67 12.40
N ASN A 46 -33.80 37.22 13.55
CA ASN A 46 -33.37 37.68 14.88
C ASN A 46 -31.97 37.13 15.24
N GLU A 47 -31.09 38.00 15.76
CA GLU A 47 -29.68 37.68 16.10
C GLU A 47 -29.53 36.63 17.22
N GLN A 48 -30.59 36.29 17.97
CA GLN A 48 -30.54 35.39 19.12
C GLN A 48 -31.02 33.94 18.86
N HIS A 49 -31.44 33.61 17.63
CA HIS A 49 -31.87 32.24 17.27
C HIS A 49 -30.88 31.59 16.29
N GLU A 50 -29.68 31.26 16.77
CA GLU A 50 -28.67 30.54 15.99
C GLU A 50 -28.89 29.03 16.08
N ASN A 51 -29.19 28.40 14.93
CA ASN A 51 -28.42 27.25 14.41
C ASN A 51 -29.04 26.58 13.16
N GLY A 52 -30.29 26.88 12.79
CA GLY A 52 -30.98 26.19 11.68
C GLY A 52 -31.26 27.04 10.43
N LYS A 53 -32.08 28.10 10.58
CA LYS A 53 -32.66 28.84 9.44
C LYS A 53 -31.68 29.79 8.71
N SER A 54 -30.77 30.45 9.43
CA SER A 54 -29.79 31.37 8.82
C SER A 54 -28.85 30.65 7.83
N LYS A 55 -28.56 29.37 8.10
CA LYS A 55 -27.68 28.54 7.26
C LYS A 55 -28.29 28.24 5.89
N THR A 56 -29.57 27.88 5.84
CA THR A 56 -30.27 27.55 4.60
C THR A 56 -30.46 28.78 3.71
N ASP A 57 -30.65 29.96 4.30
CA ASP A 57 -30.82 31.20 3.56
C ASP A 57 -29.51 31.68 2.93
N LEU A 58 -28.40 31.62 3.66
CA LEU A 58 -27.06 31.92 3.12
C LEU A 58 -26.67 30.96 1.99
N GLU A 59 -26.92 29.66 2.17
CA GLU A 59 -26.65 28.63 1.16
C GLU A 59 -27.40 28.91 -0.14
N SER A 60 -28.70 29.18 -0.05
CA SER A 60 -29.55 29.51 -1.20
C SER A 60 -29.02 30.72 -1.98
N ILE A 61 -28.69 31.79 -1.25
CA ILE A 61 -28.27 33.06 -1.87
C ILE A 61 -26.89 32.96 -2.49
N PHE A 62 -25.93 32.39 -1.75
CA PHE A 62 -24.58 32.22 -2.25
C PHE A 62 -24.56 31.30 -3.48
N SER A 63 -25.33 30.20 -3.45
CA SER A 63 -25.49 29.29 -4.59
C SER A 63 -26.09 29.99 -5.80
N ARG A 64 -27.14 30.82 -5.61
CA ARG A 64 -27.74 31.61 -6.69
C ARG A 64 -26.70 32.51 -7.34
N VAL A 65 -25.92 33.25 -6.55
CA VAL A 65 -24.88 34.18 -7.06
C VAL A 65 -23.80 33.43 -7.84
N MET A 66 -23.32 32.30 -7.30
CA MET A 66 -22.25 31.52 -7.92
C MET A 66 -22.68 30.83 -9.23
N LEU A 67 -23.96 30.51 -9.40
CA LEU A 67 -24.52 29.84 -10.59
C LEU A 67 -25.03 30.81 -11.67
N LEU A 68 -24.82 32.12 -11.53
CA LEU A 68 -25.22 33.10 -12.53
C LEU A 68 -24.47 32.94 -13.85
N SER A 69 -25.12 33.34 -14.95
CA SER A 69 -24.46 33.39 -16.25
C SER A 69 -23.34 34.44 -16.27
N LYS A 70 -22.30 34.19 -17.06
CA LYS A 70 -21.16 35.10 -17.22
C LYS A 70 -21.57 36.50 -17.69
N ASP A 71 -22.60 36.58 -18.55
CA ASP A 71 -23.12 37.86 -19.06
C ASP A 71 -23.76 38.69 -17.94
N THR A 72 -24.56 38.05 -17.08
CA THR A 72 -25.16 38.68 -15.91
C THR A 72 -24.09 39.16 -14.93
N ILE A 73 -23.09 38.32 -14.63
CA ILE A 73 -21.96 38.67 -13.74
C ILE A 73 -21.19 39.88 -14.31
N SER A 74 -20.88 39.87 -15.60
CA SER A 74 -20.16 40.95 -16.28
C SER A 74 -20.93 42.27 -16.24
N GLU A 75 -22.25 42.24 -16.45
CA GLU A 75 -23.11 43.43 -16.35
C GLU A 75 -23.11 43.99 -14.92
N MET A 76 -23.27 43.13 -13.93
CA MET A 76 -23.35 43.55 -12.53
C MET A 76 -22.02 44.09 -11.99
N ILE A 77 -20.92 43.43 -12.31
CA ILE A 77 -19.57 43.94 -11.99
C ILE A 77 -19.33 45.29 -12.67
N SER A 78 -19.80 45.48 -13.90
CA SER A 78 -19.72 46.77 -14.60
C SER A 78 -20.52 47.87 -13.90
N LYS A 79 -21.74 47.57 -13.41
CA LYS A 79 -22.56 48.49 -12.61
C LYS A 79 -21.86 48.84 -11.28
N LEU A 80 -21.42 47.83 -10.55
CA LEU A 80 -20.69 47.96 -9.28
C LEU A 80 -19.43 48.82 -9.45
N LYS A 81 -18.61 48.52 -10.45
CA LYS A 81 -17.39 49.26 -10.78
C LYS A 81 -17.68 50.73 -11.10
N ARG A 82 -18.73 51.02 -11.89
CA ARG A 82 -19.13 52.40 -12.19
C ARG A 82 -19.54 53.15 -10.93
N ARG A 83 -20.40 52.55 -10.09
CA ARG A 83 -20.86 53.15 -8.83
C ARG A 83 -19.70 53.41 -7.88
N LEU A 84 -18.88 52.40 -7.60
CA LEU A 84 -17.75 52.53 -6.68
C LEU A 84 -16.71 53.55 -7.15
N ASN A 85 -16.44 53.67 -8.47
CA ASN A 85 -15.54 54.70 -8.99
C ASN A 85 -16.09 56.13 -8.85
N LEU A 86 -17.42 56.30 -8.90
CA LEU A 86 -18.10 57.56 -8.62
C LEU A 86 -18.09 57.88 -7.12
N GLU A 87 -18.36 56.89 -6.27
CA GLU A 87 -18.40 57.03 -4.82
C GLU A 87 -17.01 57.24 -4.20
N LYS A 88 -15.96 56.65 -4.78
CA LYS A 88 -14.55 56.88 -4.38
C LYS A 88 -14.15 58.34 -4.42
N LYS A 89 -14.83 59.16 -5.25
CA LYS A 89 -14.62 60.62 -5.32
C LYS A 89 -15.38 61.40 -4.25
N LYS A 90 -16.36 60.79 -3.58
CA LYS A 90 -17.28 61.42 -2.63
C LYS A 90 -17.07 60.96 -1.18
N ARG A 91 -16.69 59.70 -0.97
CA ARG A 91 -16.45 59.09 0.33
C ARG A 91 -15.29 58.10 0.28
N GLN A 92 -14.76 57.74 1.43
CA GLN A 92 -13.86 56.60 1.55
C GLN A 92 -14.65 55.30 1.33
N LEU A 93 -14.18 54.47 0.41
CA LEU A 93 -14.75 53.14 0.16
C LEU A 93 -14.43 52.20 1.31
N THR A 94 -15.32 51.25 1.59
CA THR A 94 -15.07 50.21 2.59
C THR A 94 -13.95 49.28 2.11
N VAL A 95 -13.37 48.52 3.04
CA VAL A 95 -12.26 47.61 2.72
C VAL A 95 -12.68 46.58 1.65
N LYS A 96 -13.90 46.03 1.74
CA LYS A 96 -14.44 45.08 0.76
C LYS A 96 -14.73 45.72 -0.59
N GLU A 97 -15.20 46.97 -0.63
CA GLU A 97 -15.41 47.70 -1.89
C GLU A 97 -14.09 47.98 -2.63
N GLN A 98 -13.03 48.32 -1.88
CA GLN A 98 -11.69 48.49 -2.44
C GLN A 98 -11.13 47.15 -2.94
N LEU A 99 -11.33 46.07 -2.17
CA LEU A 99 -10.94 44.74 -2.55
C LEU A 99 -11.65 44.27 -3.83
N ALA A 100 -12.97 44.48 -3.93
CA ALA A 100 -13.74 44.11 -5.13
C ALA A 100 -13.22 44.82 -6.39
N LEU A 101 -12.87 46.12 -6.30
CA LEU A 101 -12.24 46.84 -7.41
C LEU A 101 -10.86 46.28 -7.78
N ARG A 102 -10.07 45.85 -6.79
CA ARG A 102 -8.77 45.21 -7.01
C ARG A 102 -8.93 43.84 -7.66
N LEU A 103 -9.82 42.99 -7.15
CA LEU A 103 -10.09 41.66 -7.71
C LEU A 103 -10.59 41.75 -9.15
N GLU A 104 -11.53 42.65 -9.45
CA GLU A 104 -12.00 42.89 -10.81
C GLU A 104 -10.88 43.38 -11.75
N SER A 105 -9.88 44.11 -11.24
CA SER A 105 -8.74 44.51 -12.06
C SER A 105 -7.80 43.34 -12.40
N GLN A 106 -7.75 42.31 -11.53
CA GLN A 106 -6.90 41.13 -11.69
C GLN A 106 -7.61 39.99 -12.42
N TYR A 107 -8.90 39.82 -12.16
CA TYR A 107 -9.79 38.79 -12.70
C TYR A 107 -11.05 39.45 -13.28
N PRO A 108 -10.98 40.00 -14.51
CA PRO A 108 -12.10 40.73 -15.11
C PRO A 108 -13.33 39.85 -15.30
N ALA A 109 -14.49 40.36 -14.88
CA ALA A 109 -15.79 39.69 -14.98
C ALA A 109 -15.87 38.33 -14.25
N ASP A 110 -15.09 38.15 -13.19
CA ASP A 110 -15.08 36.92 -12.38
C ASP A 110 -16.06 37.02 -11.19
N VAL A 111 -16.84 35.97 -10.97
CA VAL A 111 -17.83 35.90 -9.88
C VAL A 111 -17.20 36.07 -8.48
N GLY A 112 -15.91 35.73 -8.35
CA GLY A 112 -15.12 35.88 -7.15
C GLY A 112 -15.03 37.32 -6.63
N ALA A 113 -15.10 38.33 -7.51
CA ALA A 113 -15.16 39.73 -7.09
C ALA A 113 -16.45 40.07 -6.33
N ILE A 114 -17.56 39.39 -6.66
CA ILE A 114 -18.84 39.48 -5.94
C ILE A 114 -18.80 38.57 -4.70
N ALA A 115 -18.30 37.34 -4.84
CA ALA A 115 -18.20 36.38 -3.75
C ALA A 115 -17.38 36.91 -2.55
N ALA A 116 -16.39 37.77 -2.79
CA ALA A 116 -15.61 38.43 -1.74
C ALA A 116 -16.46 39.22 -0.72
N PHE A 117 -17.66 39.67 -1.10
CA PHE A 117 -18.56 40.33 -0.16
C PHE A 117 -19.15 39.36 0.87
N PHE A 118 -19.32 38.08 0.51
CA PHE A 118 -19.86 37.03 1.37
C PHE A 118 -18.81 36.38 2.28
N LEU A 119 -17.52 36.63 2.03
CA LEU A 119 -16.42 36.01 2.77
C LEU A 119 -15.77 36.98 3.76
N ASN A 120 -15.15 36.46 4.83
CA ASN A 120 -14.37 37.30 5.74
C ASN A 120 -13.09 37.73 5.04
N TYR A 121 -12.75 39.02 5.09
CA TYR A 121 -11.47 39.53 4.60
C TYR A 121 -10.53 39.72 5.78
N VAL A 122 -9.47 38.91 5.81
CA VAL A 122 -8.50 38.85 6.91
C VAL A 122 -7.16 39.38 6.45
N LYS A 123 -6.55 40.18 7.31
CA LYS A 123 -5.15 40.62 7.18
C LYS A 123 -4.37 40.04 8.34
N LEU A 124 -3.33 39.27 8.02
CA LEU A 124 -2.42 38.67 8.98
C LEU A 124 -1.10 39.41 8.94
N ASN A 125 -0.60 39.76 10.12
CA ASN A 125 0.77 40.21 10.30
C ASN A 125 1.71 39.00 10.24
N ARG A 126 2.99 39.26 9.99
CA ARG A 126 4.03 38.23 10.04
C ARG A 126 3.99 37.48 11.38
N GLY A 127 3.92 36.16 11.33
CA GLY A 127 3.84 35.29 12.51
C GLY A 127 2.42 35.10 13.05
N GLU A 128 1.38 35.60 12.38
CA GLU A 128 -0.01 35.23 12.67
C GLU A 128 -0.45 34.09 11.74
N ALA A 129 -1.31 33.21 12.25
CA ALA A 129 -1.85 32.10 11.46
C ALA A 129 -3.37 32.07 11.52
N ILE A 130 -3.98 31.45 10.50
CA ILE A 130 -5.41 31.10 10.49
C ILE A 130 -5.58 29.60 10.31
N SER A 131 -6.55 29.05 11.02
CA SER A 131 -7.03 27.69 10.77
C SER A 131 -8.23 27.73 9.83
N LEU A 132 -8.22 26.88 8.81
CA LEU A 132 -9.30 26.74 7.84
C LEU A 132 -9.89 25.35 8.00
N GLY A 133 -11.21 25.28 8.22
CA GLY A 133 -11.91 24.02 8.35
C GLY A 133 -12.09 23.31 7.00
N PRO A 134 -12.34 21.99 7.01
CA PRO A 134 -12.69 21.26 5.78
C PRO A 134 -13.98 21.81 5.19
N ASN A 135 -13.97 21.99 3.86
CA ASN A 135 -15.05 22.55 3.05
C ASN A 135 -15.41 24.00 3.37
N GLU A 136 -14.48 24.80 3.91
CA GLU A 136 -14.65 26.25 4.03
C GLU A 136 -14.09 26.96 2.79
N PRO A 137 -14.84 27.90 2.19
CA PRO A 137 -14.37 28.63 1.02
C PRO A 137 -13.27 29.61 1.45
N HIS A 138 -12.17 29.64 0.71
CA HIS A 138 -11.08 30.57 0.94
C HIS A 138 -10.35 30.93 -0.35
N ALA A 139 -9.67 32.08 -0.34
CA ALA A 139 -8.81 32.55 -1.42
C ALA A 139 -7.67 33.40 -0.87
N TYR A 140 -6.44 33.14 -1.29
CA TYR A 140 -5.26 33.92 -0.92
C TYR A 140 -5.05 35.05 -1.91
N ILE A 141 -5.07 36.30 -1.42
CA ILE A 141 -5.15 37.50 -2.26
C ILE A 141 -3.76 38.10 -2.49
N SER A 142 -2.93 38.19 -1.45
CA SER A 142 -1.54 38.64 -1.55
C SER A 142 -0.72 38.30 -0.32
N GLY A 143 0.60 38.21 -0.49
CA GLY A 143 1.57 37.89 0.55
C GLY A 143 2.09 36.46 0.43
N GLU A 144 3.02 36.11 1.32
CA GLU A 144 3.62 34.79 1.41
C GLU A 144 3.18 34.10 2.71
N CYS A 145 2.85 32.82 2.62
CA CYS A 145 2.48 32.02 3.78
C CYS A 145 2.97 30.58 3.64
N ILE A 146 3.08 29.90 4.77
CA ILE A 146 3.20 28.44 4.83
C ILE A 146 1.81 27.88 5.05
N GLU A 147 1.31 27.15 4.05
CA GLU A 147 0.06 26.42 4.16
C GLU A 147 0.33 24.95 4.50
N CYS A 148 -0.23 24.51 5.62
CA CYS A 148 -0.23 23.10 6.02
C CYS A 148 -1.66 22.53 5.95
N MET A 149 -1.82 21.44 5.21
CA MET A 149 -3.08 20.74 4.98
C MET A 149 -2.91 19.25 5.29
N ALA A 150 -3.91 18.65 5.95
CA ALA A 150 -3.92 17.21 6.24
C ALA A 150 -4.05 16.33 4.98
N THR A 151 -4.73 16.84 3.94
CA THR A 151 -4.94 16.17 2.65
C THR A 151 -5.00 17.22 1.53
N SER A 152 -4.10 17.17 0.53
CA SER A 152 -3.92 18.24 -0.46
C SER A 152 -4.63 18.02 -1.81
N ASP A 153 -5.11 16.80 -2.09
CA ASP A 153 -5.34 16.40 -3.50
C ASP A 153 -6.67 16.87 -4.14
N ASN A 154 -7.58 17.53 -3.40
CA ASN A 154 -8.94 17.84 -3.89
C ASN A 154 -9.30 19.35 -3.81
N VAL A 155 -8.56 20.22 -4.48
CA VAL A 155 -8.91 21.66 -4.56
C VAL A 155 -9.94 21.91 -5.67
N VAL A 156 -11.20 22.10 -5.28
CA VAL A 156 -12.31 22.52 -6.16
C VAL A 156 -12.31 24.05 -6.29
N ARG A 157 -12.47 24.57 -7.52
CA ARG A 157 -12.32 26.01 -7.82
C ARG A 157 -13.61 26.58 -8.38
N ALA A 158 -13.95 27.82 -8.01
CA ALA A 158 -15.16 28.48 -8.50
C ALA A 158 -14.99 29.96 -8.90
N GLY A 159 -13.79 30.53 -8.75
CA GLY A 159 -13.48 31.91 -9.17
C GLY A 159 -12.06 32.32 -8.80
N LEU A 160 -11.67 33.54 -9.18
CA LEU A 160 -10.35 34.14 -8.93
C LEU A 160 -9.17 33.29 -9.45
N THR A 161 -9.35 32.62 -10.58
CA THR A 161 -8.32 31.75 -11.17
C THR A 161 -8.51 31.58 -12.68
N SER A 162 -7.44 31.30 -13.40
CA SER A 162 -7.48 30.90 -14.82
C SER A 162 -7.66 29.38 -15.02
N LYS A 163 -7.66 28.60 -13.93
CA LYS A 163 -7.81 27.14 -13.95
C LYS A 163 -9.28 26.73 -14.15
N PRO A 164 -9.55 25.47 -14.56
CA PRO A 164 -10.93 24.96 -14.70
C PRO A 164 -11.75 25.15 -13.42
N LEU A 165 -13.00 25.58 -13.59
CA LEU A 165 -13.94 25.85 -12.52
C LEU A 165 -14.99 24.73 -12.46
N ASP A 166 -15.28 24.27 -11.26
CA ASP A 166 -16.39 23.35 -10.97
C ASP A 166 -17.22 23.92 -9.81
N VAL A 167 -18.06 24.89 -10.17
CA VAL A 167 -18.88 25.64 -9.22
C VAL A 167 -19.92 24.73 -8.54
N GLN A 168 -20.47 23.77 -9.27
CA GLN A 168 -21.51 22.88 -8.73
C GLN A 168 -20.94 21.96 -7.66
N THR A 169 -19.79 21.32 -7.94
CA THR A 169 -19.12 20.48 -6.95
C THR A 169 -18.70 21.30 -5.73
N LEU A 170 -18.17 22.52 -5.92
CA LEU A 170 -17.83 23.39 -4.80
C LEU A 170 -19.04 23.60 -3.88
N LEU A 171 -20.14 24.11 -4.43
CA LEU A 171 -21.36 24.41 -3.67
C LEU A 171 -21.89 23.19 -2.91
N SER A 172 -21.82 21.99 -3.50
CA SER A 172 -22.27 20.75 -2.86
C SER A 172 -21.47 20.35 -1.61
N MET A 173 -20.21 20.80 -1.51
CA MET A 173 -19.31 20.44 -0.44
C MET A 173 -19.30 21.46 0.70
N LEU A 174 -19.56 22.74 0.39
CA LEU A 174 -19.33 23.87 1.30
C LEU A 174 -20.07 23.75 2.63
N LYS A 175 -19.36 24.06 3.73
CA LYS A 175 -19.97 24.30 5.03
C LYS A 175 -20.29 25.78 5.18
N TYR A 176 -21.59 26.11 5.15
CA TYR A 176 -22.11 27.47 5.37
C TYR A 176 -22.08 27.90 6.85
N ARG A 177 -20.91 27.84 7.47
CA ARG A 177 -20.69 28.35 8.83
C ARG A 177 -20.37 29.84 8.77
N GLN A 178 -21.16 30.63 9.49
CA GLN A 178 -20.99 32.08 9.62
C GLN A 178 -20.21 32.39 10.89
N GLY A 179 -19.29 33.35 10.83
CA GLY A 179 -18.51 33.78 11.99
C GLY A 179 -17.19 34.44 11.59
N SER A 180 -16.50 35.02 12.57
CA SER A 180 -15.15 35.56 12.36
C SER A 180 -14.11 34.43 12.50
N PRO A 181 -13.12 34.37 11.60
CA PRO A 181 -12.05 33.39 11.69
C PRO A 181 -11.16 33.68 12.90
N GLU A 182 -10.72 32.61 13.57
CA GLU A 182 -9.79 32.71 14.70
C GLU A 182 -8.36 32.91 14.19
N ILE A 183 -7.70 33.97 14.67
CA ILE A 183 -6.29 34.23 14.41
C ILE A 183 -5.47 33.57 15.51
N LEU A 184 -4.71 32.55 15.15
CA LEU A 184 -3.83 31.81 16.03
C LEU A 184 -2.55 32.62 16.30
N GLN A 185 -2.31 32.90 17.57
CA GLN A 185 -1.04 33.43 18.06
C GLN A 185 -0.21 32.25 18.55
N GLY A 186 1.01 32.10 18.05
CA GLY A 186 1.89 31.01 18.44
C GLY A 186 2.33 31.10 19.91
N VAL A 187 2.62 29.95 20.52
CA VAL A 187 3.09 29.81 21.90
C VAL A 187 4.61 29.66 21.91
N SER A 188 5.33 30.54 22.63
CA SER A 188 6.78 30.42 22.76
C SER A 188 7.15 29.19 23.60
N LEU A 189 7.94 28.28 23.02
CA LEU A 189 8.48 27.10 23.71
C LEU A 189 9.85 27.37 24.32
N ASN A 190 10.65 28.15 23.62
CA ASN A 190 11.98 28.57 24.02
C ASN A 190 12.27 29.94 23.37
N PRO A 191 13.39 30.61 23.69
CA PRO A 191 13.69 31.95 23.19
C PRO A 191 13.70 32.10 21.67
N TYR A 192 13.84 30.99 20.93
CA TYR A 192 13.99 30.98 19.48
C TYR A 192 12.82 30.30 18.76
N THR A 193 11.97 29.56 19.46
CA THR A 193 10.95 28.68 18.86
C THR A 193 9.55 29.02 19.35
N THR A 194 8.67 29.27 18.40
CA THR A 194 7.24 29.55 18.60
C THR A 194 6.42 28.44 17.96
N ARG A 195 5.55 27.80 18.72
CA ARG A 195 4.69 26.69 18.27
C ARG A 195 3.28 27.16 17.97
N TYR A 196 2.76 26.77 16.81
CA TYR A 196 1.37 26.98 16.40
C TYR A 196 0.60 25.67 16.52
N LEU A 197 -0.47 25.70 17.33
CA LEU A 197 -1.35 24.58 17.56
C LEU A 197 -2.69 24.85 16.85
N PRO A 198 -3.00 24.15 15.75
CA PRO A 198 -4.33 24.20 15.19
C PRO A 198 -5.36 23.58 16.16
N PRO A 199 -6.67 23.89 16.03
CA PRO A 199 -7.72 23.39 16.92
C PRO A 199 -8.06 21.89 16.73
N PHE A 200 -7.12 21.10 16.22
CA PHE A 200 -7.25 19.66 15.97
C PHE A 200 -5.89 18.97 16.13
N GLU A 201 -5.89 17.71 16.60
CA GLU A 201 -4.69 16.99 17.05
C GLU A 201 -4.02 16.16 15.93
N GLU A 202 -3.81 16.76 14.75
CA GLU A 202 -3.18 16.05 13.61
C GLU A 202 -1.73 16.46 13.38
N PHE A 203 -1.42 17.75 13.57
CA PHE A 203 -0.08 18.28 13.39
C PHE A 203 0.14 19.55 14.20
N GLU A 204 1.39 19.89 14.40
CA GLU A 204 1.84 21.16 14.99
C GLU A 204 2.94 21.78 14.13
N VAL A 205 3.04 23.11 14.12
CA VAL A 205 4.07 23.83 13.36
C VAL A 205 4.93 24.65 14.31
N ASP A 206 6.22 24.37 14.34
CA ASP A 206 7.21 25.18 15.04
C ASP A 206 7.85 26.16 14.07
N CYS A 207 7.87 27.44 14.43
CA CYS A 207 8.66 28.48 13.77
C CYS A 207 9.88 28.77 14.64
N CYS A 208 11.08 28.62 14.08
CA CYS A 208 12.32 28.88 14.78
C CYS A 208 13.16 29.95 14.07
N ASN A 209 13.45 31.03 14.81
CA ASN A 209 14.35 32.10 14.40
C ASN A 209 15.62 32.02 15.25
N LEU A 210 16.68 31.45 14.68
CA LEU A 210 17.91 31.12 15.38
C LEU A 210 18.97 32.20 15.10
N PRO A 211 19.44 32.94 16.13
CA PRO A 211 20.49 33.95 15.95
C PRO A 211 21.81 33.33 15.49
N GLN A 212 22.69 34.17 14.94
CA GLN A 212 24.03 33.76 14.52
C GLN A 212 24.75 33.00 15.64
N SER A 213 25.34 31.84 15.30
CA SER A 213 26.09 30.97 16.21
C SER A 213 25.30 30.37 17.38
N ALA A 214 23.96 30.50 17.38
CA ALA A 214 23.09 29.76 18.30
C ALA A 214 22.78 28.36 17.77
N ALA A 215 22.48 27.44 18.68
CA ALA A 215 22.05 26.08 18.37
C ALA A 215 20.73 25.77 19.08
N VAL A 216 19.88 24.99 18.43
CA VAL A 216 18.62 24.50 18.99
C VAL A 216 18.50 23.01 18.77
N ILE A 217 17.99 22.31 19.79
CA ILE A 217 17.73 20.88 19.72
C ILE A 217 16.22 20.68 19.62
N PHE A 218 15.81 20.03 18.54
CA PHE A 218 14.45 19.57 18.34
C PHE A 218 14.34 18.14 18.90
N PRO A 219 13.48 17.90 19.92
CA PRO A 219 13.31 16.56 20.47
C PRO A 219 12.69 15.62 19.44
N SER A 220 12.93 14.32 19.62
CA SER A 220 12.28 13.27 18.86
C SER A 220 10.77 13.31 19.09
N VAL A 221 10.01 13.16 18.00
CA VAL A 221 8.53 13.15 18.01
C VAL A 221 8.03 11.85 17.40
N LEU A 222 6.85 11.39 17.83
CA LEU A 222 6.32 10.06 17.48
C LEU A 222 5.90 9.93 16.00
N GLY A 223 5.61 11.04 15.32
CA GLY A 223 5.34 11.07 13.88
C GLY A 223 6.52 11.65 13.09
N PRO A 224 6.51 11.57 11.74
CA PRO A 224 7.52 12.23 10.92
C PRO A 224 7.46 13.76 11.08
N SER A 225 8.58 14.42 10.78
CA SER A 225 8.64 15.88 10.73
C SER A 225 9.28 16.40 9.44
N LEU A 226 8.81 17.55 8.97
CA LEU A 226 9.35 18.25 7.81
C LEU A 226 9.97 19.55 8.27
N PHE A 227 11.24 19.78 7.93
CA PHE A 227 11.95 21.02 8.18
C PHE A 227 12.05 21.81 6.88
N LEU A 228 11.65 23.08 6.91
CA LEU A 228 11.73 24.03 5.79
C LEU A 228 12.59 25.21 6.22
N PHE A 229 13.67 25.47 5.50
CA PHE A 229 14.57 26.60 5.75
C PHE A 229 14.20 27.77 4.83
N THR A 230 13.75 28.90 5.41
CA THR A 230 13.25 30.04 4.62
C THR A 230 14.23 31.20 4.54
N ALA A 231 15.27 31.22 5.37
CA ALA A 231 16.35 32.20 5.28
C ALA A 231 17.59 31.74 6.06
N GLY A 232 18.77 32.12 5.60
CA GLY A 232 20.03 31.92 6.32
C GLY A 232 20.78 30.63 5.98
N LYS A 233 21.91 30.39 6.67
CA LYS A 233 22.74 29.19 6.50
C LYS A 233 23.14 28.58 7.83
N GLY A 234 23.10 27.25 7.92
CA GLY A 234 23.36 26.50 9.15
C GLY A 234 24.00 25.14 8.92
N HIS A 235 24.09 24.38 9.99
CA HIS A 235 24.45 22.97 10.00
C HIS A 235 23.29 22.19 10.61
N PHE A 236 22.93 21.09 9.97
CA PHE A 236 21.85 20.20 10.38
C PHE A 236 22.44 18.84 10.74
N ASP A 237 22.22 18.42 11.98
CA ASP A 237 22.73 17.15 12.50
C ASP A 237 21.55 16.28 12.96
N ALA A 238 21.43 15.12 12.32
CA ALA A 238 20.40 14.14 12.56
C ALA A 238 20.83 13.00 13.49
N GLY A 239 21.78 13.22 14.42
CA GLY A 239 21.98 12.37 15.60
C GLY A 239 22.10 10.87 15.31
N LEU A 240 22.78 10.50 14.22
CA LEU A 240 23.15 9.12 13.92
C LEU A 240 24.33 8.71 14.82
N THR A 241 24.37 7.43 15.19
CA THR A 241 25.31 6.86 16.18
C THR A 241 26.80 7.10 15.85
N GLU A 242 27.64 7.13 16.88
CA GLU A 242 29.08 7.44 16.81
C GLU A 242 29.92 6.56 15.85
N ASP A 243 29.39 5.45 15.34
CA ASP A 243 30.09 4.55 14.40
C ASP A 243 30.05 4.98 12.92
N ASP A 244 29.24 5.98 12.53
CA ASP A 244 29.23 6.55 11.17
C ASP A 244 30.11 7.82 11.03
N MET A 245 30.90 8.16 12.07
CA MET A 245 31.77 9.33 12.13
C MET A 245 33.01 9.28 11.20
N VAL A 246 33.00 8.47 10.15
CA VAL A 246 33.99 8.53 9.07
C VAL A 246 33.32 8.88 7.74
N LYS A 247 32.73 10.07 7.73
CA LYS A 247 32.75 11.01 6.60
C LYS A 247 32.31 12.36 7.16
N GLU A 248 33.19 13.35 7.11
CA GLU A 248 32.78 14.76 7.13
C GLU A 248 31.86 15.02 5.93
N GLY A 249 30.59 14.66 6.09
CA GLY A 249 29.47 15.21 5.34
C GLY A 249 28.87 16.30 6.19
N ASP A 250 29.45 17.49 6.09
CA ASP A 250 28.93 18.71 6.69
C ASP A 250 27.60 18.99 5.95
N ASP A 251 26.45 18.51 6.45
CA ASP A 251 25.13 18.81 5.86
C ASP A 251 24.81 20.29 6.16
N ILE A 252 25.43 21.14 5.34
CA ILE A 252 25.21 22.58 5.30
C ILE A 252 23.80 22.77 4.81
N VAL A 253 22.99 23.45 5.62
CA VAL A 253 21.63 23.83 5.23
C VAL A 253 21.55 25.27 4.79
N GLU A 254 20.82 25.51 3.70
CA GLU A 254 20.64 26.82 3.08
C GLU A 254 19.16 27.16 2.84
N GLU A 255 18.89 28.42 2.53
CA GLU A 255 17.55 28.91 2.17
C GLU A 255 16.94 28.14 1.00
N GLY A 256 15.70 27.69 1.17
CA GLY A 256 14.93 26.92 0.19
C GLY A 256 15.02 25.41 0.36
N GLU A 257 15.86 24.91 1.26
CA GLU A 257 15.98 23.47 1.50
C GLU A 257 14.88 22.91 2.39
N VAL A 258 14.53 21.65 2.12
CA VAL A 258 13.49 20.91 2.84
C VAL A 258 14.02 19.54 3.23
N PHE A 259 13.90 19.20 4.51
CA PHE A 259 14.35 17.92 5.05
C PHE A 259 13.17 17.15 5.63
N PHE A 260 13.04 15.89 5.21
CA PHE A 260 12.12 14.94 5.81
C PHE A 260 12.86 14.15 6.89
N VAL A 261 12.36 14.22 8.12
CA VAL A 261 12.94 13.60 9.29
C VAL A 261 12.00 12.49 9.77
N PRO A 262 12.46 11.23 9.83
CA PRO A 262 11.66 10.13 10.34
C PRO A 262 11.18 10.34 11.79
N ALA A 263 10.13 9.60 12.16
CA ALA A 263 9.68 9.54 13.53
C ALA A 263 10.81 9.09 14.48
N ASN A 264 10.75 9.56 15.71
CA ASN A 264 11.71 9.28 16.78
C ASN A 264 13.15 9.77 16.55
N THR A 265 13.40 10.58 15.53
CA THR A 265 14.72 11.17 15.29
C THR A 265 14.88 12.51 16.01
N LYS A 266 15.98 12.66 16.74
CA LYS A 266 16.37 13.92 17.39
C LYS A 266 17.23 14.72 16.40
N ILE A 267 16.96 16.02 16.28
CA ILE A 267 17.67 16.91 15.36
C ILE A 267 18.34 18.04 16.14
N SER A 268 19.58 18.35 15.77
CA SER A 268 20.32 19.52 16.23
C SER A 268 20.56 20.46 15.05
N ILE A 269 20.26 21.74 15.22
CA ILE A 269 20.48 22.76 14.18
C ILE A 269 21.31 23.89 14.75
N THR A 270 22.36 24.29 14.03
CA THR A 270 23.26 25.39 14.41
C THR A 270 23.36 26.43 13.30
N ALA A 271 23.13 27.70 13.61
CA ALA A 271 23.29 28.79 12.64
C ALA A 271 24.77 29.16 12.43
N LYS A 272 25.25 29.28 11.18
CA LYS A 272 26.65 29.63 10.88
C LYS A 272 26.86 31.15 10.86
N SER A 273 26.57 31.80 9.72
CA SER A 273 27.02 33.17 9.42
C SER A 273 25.95 34.27 9.55
N THR A 274 24.67 33.90 9.53
CA THR A 274 23.52 34.82 9.61
C THR A 274 22.43 34.21 10.47
N GLU A 275 21.41 35.00 10.84
CA GLU A 275 20.17 34.46 11.41
C GLU A 275 19.61 33.38 10.49
N LEU A 276 19.19 32.25 11.06
CA LEU A 276 18.61 31.11 10.36
C LEU A 276 17.12 31.03 10.73
N GLN A 277 16.25 31.09 9.72
CA GLN A 277 14.80 30.98 9.89
C GLN A 277 14.34 29.67 9.30
N LEU A 278 13.66 28.87 10.13
CA LEU A 278 13.19 27.56 9.75
C LEU A 278 11.84 27.24 10.37
N TYR A 279 11.11 26.37 9.69
CA TYR A 279 9.81 25.87 10.13
C TYR A 279 9.86 24.36 10.22
N ARG A 280 9.37 23.80 11.32
CA ARG A 280 9.23 22.37 11.51
C ARG A 280 7.75 22.02 11.61
N LEU A 281 7.25 21.24 10.65
CA LEU A 281 5.95 20.60 10.73
C LEU A 281 6.11 19.24 11.40
N CYS A 282 5.40 18.98 12.49
CA CYS A 282 5.39 17.68 13.16
C CYS A 282 4.03 17.03 13.00
N GLN A 283 3.99 15.80 12.46
CA GLN A 283 2.77 15.00 12.47
C GLN A 283 2.57 14.36 13.85
N LEU A 284 1.36 14.44 14.39
CA LEU A 284 0.98 13.77 15.63
C LEU A 284 0.44 12.35 15.30
N PRO A 285 0.73 11.33 16.13
CA PRO A 285 0.29 9.96 15.88
C PRO A 285 -1.25 9.84 15.95
N ALA A 286 -1.86 9.17 14.98
CA ALA A 286 -3.31 9.02 14.81
C ALA A 286 -4.03 8.18 15.91
N HIS A 287 -3.38 7.88 17.04
CA HIS A 287 -3.89 6.96 18.07
C HIS A 287 -4.35 7.60 19.39
N THR A 288 -4.42 8.93 19.48
CA THR A 288 -5.10 9.63 20.59
C THR A 288 -6.50 10.08 20.21
N TYR A 289 -7.37 9.15 19.82
CA TYR A 289 -8.82 9.39 19.83
C TYR A 289 -9.42 8.67 21.04
N SER A 290 -9.49 9.36 22.18
CA SER A 290 -10.40 9.01 23.26
C SER A 290 -11.36 10.16 23.52
N GLU A 291 -12.65 9.94 23.30
CA GLU A 291 -13.72 10.78 23.84
C GLU A 291 -13.71 10.63 25.37
N ASP A 292 -13.02 11.53 26.06
CA ASP A 292 -13.16 11.69 27.51
C ASP A 292 -12.94 13.18 27.86
N PRO A 293 -13.97 13.96 28.24
CA PRO A 293 -13.85 15.41 28.40
C PRO A 293 -13.09 15.90 29.64
N ASP A 294 -12.47 15.00 30.42
CA ASP A 294 -12.10 15.31 31.82
C ASP A 294 -10.70 14.81 32.26
N ARG A 295 -9.68 14.90 31.39
CA ARG A 295 -8.28 14.71 31.80
C ARG A 295 -7.55 16.03 32.01
N SER A 296 -7.56 16.47 33.26
CA SER A 296 -6.61 17.45 33.80
C SER A 296 -5.17 16.95 33.68
N PHE A 297 -4.29 17.81 33.17
CA PHE A 297 -2.84 17.55 33.06
C PHE A 297 -2.19 17.42 34.45
N PRO A 298 -1.25 16.47 34.67
CA PRO A 298 -0.53 16.37 35.92
C PRO A 298 0.52 17.49 36.04
N VAL A 299 0.43 18.22 37.15
CA VAL A 299 1.39 19.25 37.58
C VAL A 299 2.75 18.60 37.89
N LEU A 300 3.81 19.14 37.28
CA LEU A 300 5.22 18.85 37.56
C LEU A 300 5.54 18.94 39.06
N LYS A 301 5.95 17.82 39.67
CA LYS A 301 6.59 17.81 41.00
C LYS A 301 8.12 17.89 40.84
N MET A 302 8.72 18.83 41.58
CA MET A 302 10.16 19.03 41.71
C MET A 302 10.88 17.85 42.40
N PRO A 303 12.19 17.67 42.16
CA PRO A 303 12.90 16.43 42.49
C PRO A 303 13.36 16.36 43.95
N GLY A 304 13.32 15.16 44.51
CA GLY A 304 13.90 14.82 45.81
C GLY A 304 14.53 13.42 45.81
N LYS A 305 15.86 13.41 45.88
CA LYS A 305 16.85 12.42 46.38
C LYS A 305 16.56 10.90 46.43
N ASP A 306 17.46 10.21 45.71
CA ASP A 306 18.33 9.08 46.07
C ASP A 306 17.83 7.62 46.23
N ASP A 307 18.42 6.82 45.34
CA ASP A 307 19.16 5.55 45.49
C ASP A 307 18.46 4.24 45.87
N GLY A 308 18.50 3.33 44.88
CA GLY A 308 18.20 1.90 44.99
C GLY A 308 17.44 1.33 43.79
N GLY A 309 16.66 2.16 43.09
CA GLY A 309 15.84 1.76 41.94
C GLY A 309 16.56 1.80 40.58
N SER A 310 17.55 2.70 40.41
CA SER A 310 18.08 3.03 39.08
C SER A 310 18.83 1.90 38.39
N ASP A 311 19.58 1.07 39.14
CA ASP A 311 20.39 0.01 38.51
C ASP A 311 19.56 -1.21 38.10
N LYS A 312 18.44 -1.48 38.78
CA LYS A 312 17.53 -2.56 38.39
C LYS A 312 16.72 -2.17 37.16
N GLU A 313 16.31 -0.92 37.07
CA GLU A 313 15.63 -0.39 35.87
C GLU A 313 16.57 -0.34 34.67
N LYS A 314 17.83 0.09 34.84
CA LYS A 314 18.84 0.05 33.77
C LYS A 314 19.15 -1.37 33.30
N ASN A 315 19.32 -2.33 34.21
CA ASN A 315 19.53 -3.73 33.83
C ASN A 315 18.28 -4.35 33.18
N LEU A 316 17.08 -3.92 33.57
CA LEU A 316 15.83 -4.34 32.91
C LEU A 316 15.78 -3.86 31.48
N GLU A 317 16.08 -2.58 31.27
CA GLU A 317 16.13 -1.99 29.95
C GLU A 317 17.20 -2.67 29.08
N LEU A 318 18.39 -2.96 29.63
CA LEU A 318 19.46 -3.67 28.95
C LEU A 318 19.04 -5.08 28.51
N PHE A 319 18.39 -5.85 29.40
CA PHE A 319 17.97 -7.22 29.07
C PHE A 319 16.83 -7.25 28.05
N LEU A 320 15.93 -6.27 28.09
CA LEU A 320 14.88 -6.09 27.08
C LEU A 320 15.46 -5.71 25.71
N LYS A 321 16.47 -4.82 25.66
CA LYS A 321 17.17 -4.43 24.41
C LYS A 321 17.87 -5.60 23.72
N VAL A 322 18.41 -6.55 24.49
CA VAL A 322 19.05 -7.77 23.98
C VAL A 322 18.01 -8.83 23.55
N GLY A 323 16.71 -8.51 23.62
CA GLY A 323 15.62 -9.34 23.08
C GLY A 323 15.09 -10.41 24.02
N LEU A 324 15.42 -10.36 25.32
CA LEU A 324 14.82 -11.26 26.32
C LEU A 324 13.37 -10.89 26.57
N ASP A 325 12.50 -11.89 26.74
CA ASP A 325 11.11 -11.63 27.08
C ASP A 325 10.99 -10.96 28.45
N GLU A 326 9.98 -10.10 28.60
CA GLU A 326 9.81 -9.26 29.78
C GLU A 326 9.72 -10.06 31.08
N ARG A 327 9.15 -11.26 31.03
CA ARG A 327 9.05 -12.15 32.19
C ARG A 327 10.42 -12.71 32.58
N THR A 328 11.21 -13.18 31.62
CA THR A 328 12.57 -13.69 31.84
C THR A 328 13.51 -12.58 32.29
N ALA A 329 13.42 -11.38 31.72
CA ALA A 329 14.24 -10.22 32.12
C ALA A 329 13.96 -9.81 33.58
N LYS A 330 12.68 -9.69 33.97
CA LYS A 330 12.28 -9.39 35.36
C LYS A 330 12.72 -10.49 36.34
N ASN A 331 12.58 -11.76 35.96
CA ASN A 331 13.04 -12.88 36.78
C ASN A 331 14.56 -12.92 36.92
N THR A 332 15.29 -12.50 35.89
CA THR A 332 16.76 -12.49 35.89
C THR A 332 17.30 -11.43 36.83
N ILE A 333 16.70 -10.24 36.85
CA ILE A 333 17.07 -9.13 37.76
C ILE A 333 16.83 -9.48 39.22
N ALA A 334 15.88 -10.38 39.50
CA ALA A 334 15.66 -10.91 40.84
C ALA A 334 16.83 -11.81 41.33
N ASN A 335 17.69 -12.31 40.44
CA ASN A 335 18.85 -13.13 40.77
C ASN A 335 20.16 -12.38 40.47
N ASN A 336 20.69 -11.67 41.48
CA ASN A 336 21.89 -10.83 41.36
C ASN A 336 23.09 -11.51 40.70
N LYS A 337 23.28 -12.83 40.89
CA LYS A 337 24.39 -13.57 40.27
C LYS A 337 24.20 -13.75 38.77
N VAL A 338 22.97 -14.06 38.34
CA VAL A 338 22.65 -14.20 36.91
C VAL A 338 22.61 -12.82 36.26
N THR A 339 22.11 -11.78 36.95
CA THR A 339 22.18 -10.40 36.49
C THR A 339 23.62 -9.99 36.18
N ALA A 340 24.55 -10.16 37.13
CA ALA A 340 25.95 -9.79 36.92
C ALA A 340 26.60 -10.60 35.78
N ASN A 341 26.35 -11.91 35.71
CA ASN A 341 26.89 -12.75 34.64
C ASN A 341 26.34 -12.38 33.26
N LEU A 342 25.06 -12.07 33.17
CA LEU A 342 24.41 -11.72 31.91
C LEU A 342 24.87 -10.34 31.44
N THR A 343 24.95 -9.36 32.34
CA THR A 343 25.50 -8.03 32.03
C THR A 343 26.95 -8.16 31.52
N ALA A 344 27.78 -8.99 32.17
CA ALA A 344 29.15 -9.26 31.70
C ALA A 344 29.18 -9.92 30.31
N VAL A 345 28.32 -10.92 30.06
CA VAL A 345 28.24 -11.59 28.75
C VAL A 345 27.74 -10.64 27.65
N ILE A 346 26.81 -9.73 27.95
CA ILE A 346 26.30 -8.72 27.02
C ILE A 346 27.39 -7.71 26.66
N HIS A 347 28.18 -7.27 27.65
CA HIS A 347 29.34 -6.41 27.41
C HIS A 347 30.45 -7.12 26.63
N GLU A 348 30.75 -8.39 26.94
CA GLU A 348 31.70 -9.22 26.19
C GLU A 348 31.26 -9.46 24.74
N ALA A 349 29.95 -9.51 24.51
CA ALA A 349 29.36 -9.65 23.19
C ALA A 349 29.33 -8.33 22.39
N ALA A 350 29.59 -7.19 23.05
CA ALA A 350 29.44 -5.85 22.47
C ALA A 350 28.05 -5.59 21.85
N VAL A 351 26.97 -6.09 22.50
CA VAL A 351 25.58 -5.94 22.02
C VAL A 351 24.71 -5.12 22.97
N THR A 352 25.31 -4.16 23.69
CA THR A 352 24.60 -3.30 24.65
C THR A 352 23.51 -2.44 24.00
N ASP A 353 23.65 -2.14 22.71
CA ASP A 353 22.68 -1.37 21.92
C ASP A 353 21.58 -2.24 21.27
N GLY A 354 21.63 -3.55 21.50
CA GLY A 354 20.60 -4.51 21.12
C GLY A 354 21.10 -5.61 20.19
N CYS A 355 20.35 -6.71 20.14
CA CYS A 355 20.60 -7.81 19.19
C CYS A 355 19.31 -8.59 18.89
N SER A 356 19.35 -9.49 17.91
CA SER A 356 18.22 -10.38 17.65
C SER A 356 17.87 -11.23 18.88
N ARG A 357 16.58 -11.51 19.06
CA ARG A 357 16.07 -12.35 20.15
C ARG A 357 16.74 -13.73 20.22
N THR A 358 17.13 -14.28 19.07
CA THR A 358 17.86 -15.55 18.99
C THR A 358 19.23 -15.45 19.66
N VAL A 359 20.00 -14.42 19.33
CA VAL A 359 21.33 -14.16 19.90
C VAL A 359 21.21 -13.88 21.40
N GLY A 360 20.25 -13.05 21.82
CA GLY A 360 20.01 -12.76 23.24
C GLY A 360 19.68 -14.00 24.08
N ASN A 361 18.87 -14.92 23.56
CA ASN A 361 18.56 -16.19 24.25
C ASN A 361 19.78 -17.13 24.35
N LEU A 362 20.68 -17.11 23.36
CA LEU A 362 21.93 -17.88 23.40
C LEU A 362 22.91 -17.27 24.40
N LEU A 363 23.06 -15.94 24.43
CA LEU A 363 23.86 -15.22 25.44
C LEU A 363 23.33 -15.45 26.86
N TYR A 364 22.01 -15.49 27.03
CA TYR A 364 21.38 -15.88 28.30
C TYR A 364 21.70 -17.33 28.70
N THR A 365 21.73 -18.25 27.73
CA THR A 365 22.13 -19.64 27.96
C THR A 365 23.59 -19.73 28.39
N VAL A 366 24.48 -18.92 27.80
CA VAL A 366 25.89 -18.83 28.20
C VAL A 366 26.02 -18.26 29.61
N ALA A 367 25.35 -17.16 29.93
CA ALA A 367 25.38 -16.53 31.25
C ALA A 367 24.90 -17.46 32.39
N THR A 368 23.99 -18.38 32.08
CA THR A 368 23.39 -19.30 33.05
C THR A 368 24.06 -20.67 33.12
N LYS A 369 24.65 -21.17 32.03
CA LYS A 369 25.17 -22.55 31.93
C LYS A 369 26.69 -22.65 31.76
N HIS A 370 27.40 -21.56 31.48
CA HIS A 370 28.85 -21.60 31.30
C HIS A 370 29.56 -21.94 32.62
N PRO A 371 30.49 -22.91 32.62
CA PRO A 371 31.09 -23.39 33.84
C PRO A 371 32.11 -22.39 34.39
N ALA A 372 32.12 -22.19 35.72
CA ALA A 372 32.97 -21.19 36.37
C ALA A 372 34.48 -21.48 36.23
N ASN A 373 34.87 -22.74 36.01
CA ASN A 373 36.26 -23.18 35.84
C ASN A 373 36.82 -22.97 34.42
N ALA A 374 36.00 -22.50 33.45
CA ALA A 374 36.40 -22.28 32.05
C ALA A 374 36.00 -20.88 31.55
N LEU A 375 35.93 -19.88 32.44
CA LEU A 375 35.56 -18.50 32.09
C LEU A 375 36.52 -17.85 31.08
N VAL A 376 37.78 -18.29 31.02
CA VAL A 376 38.79 -17.81 30.06
C VAL A 376 38.34 -18.02 28.61
N HIS A 377 37.54 -19.05 28.34
CA HIS A 377 37.07 -19.37 26.97
C HIS A 377 35.68 -18.79 26.65
N ARG A 378 35.04 -18.10 27.61
CA ARG A 378 33.71 -17.49 27.43
C ARG A 378 33.68 -16.45 26.31
N PRO A 379 34.66 -15.53 26.17
CA PRO A 379 34.65 -14.54 25.09
C PRO A 379 34.70 -15.19 23.70
N THR A 380 35.45 -16.29 23.54
CA THR A 380 35.50 -17.02 22.27
C THR A 380 34.14 -17.59 21.90
N LEU A 381 33.42 -18.22 22.83
CA LEU A 381 32.08 -18.73 22.57
C LEU A 381 31.09 -17.62 22.21
N VAL A 382 31.17 -16.49 22.93
CA VAL A 382 30.34 -15.31 22.72
C VAL A 382 30.57 -14.72 21.31
N GLN A 383 31.82 -14.60 20.88
CA GLN A 383 32.15 -14.11 19.54
C GLN A 383 31.59 -15.01 18.42
N TYR A 384 31.59 -16.33 18.61
CA TYR A 384 31.01 -17.28 17.66
C TYR A 384 29.48 -17.24 17.61
N ILE A 385 28.83 -16.88 18.74
CA ILE A 385 27.38 -16.65 18.79
C ILE A 385 27.01 -15.35 18.08
N VAL A 386 27.74 -14.26 18.31
CA VAL A 386 27.49 -12.96 17.67
C VAL A 386 27.75 -13.01 16.16
N SER A 387 28.81 -13.69 15.73
CA SER A 387 29.13 -13.87 14.30
C SER A 387 28.26 -14.92 13.59
N SER A 388 27.25 -15.51 14.27
CA SER A 388 26.35 -16.54 13.74
C SER A 388 27.05 -17.80 13.16
N LYS A 389 28.33 -18.04 13.51
CA LYS A 389 29.09 -19.21 13.08
C LYS A 389 28.65 -20.50 13.78
N VAL A 390 28.18 -20.37 15.01
CA VAL A 390 27.54 -21.45 15.78
C VAL A 390 26.06 -21.38 15.46
N GLY A 391 25.49 -22.45 14.87
CA GLY A 391 24.12 -22.45 14.36
C GLY A 391 23.09 -21.94 15.37
N GLN A 392 21.97 -21.40 14.88
CA GLN A 392 20.97 -20.64 15.64
C GLN A 392 20.19 -21.43 16.72
N ASN A 393 20.58 -22.68 16.98
CA ASN A 393 19.98 -23.57 17.94
C ASN A 393 20.87 -23.72 19.19
N SER A 394 20.27 -23.97 20.36
CA SER A 394 21.00 -24.08 21.63
C SER A 394 21.87 -25.34 21.77
N SER A 395 21.84 -26.27 20.80
CA SER A 395 22.58 -27.53 20.82
C SER A 395 24.09 -27.31 20.60
N PRO A 396 24.54 -26.63 19.52
CA PRO A 396 25.91 -26.16 19.33
C PRO A 396 26.52 -25.43 20.54
N VAL A 397 25.79 -24.47 21.12
CA VAL A 397 26.24 -23.72 22.31
C VAL A 397 26.39 -24.62 23.53
N ARG A 398 25.50 -25.60 23.73
CA ARG A 398 25.63 -26.56 24.84
C ARG A 398 26.81 -27.52 24.65
N SER A 399 27.09 -27.94 23.43
CA SER A 399 28.25 -28.77 23.11
C SER A 399 29.56 -28.01 23.33
N GLY A 400 29.62 -26.74 22.91
CA GLY A 400 30.75 -25.85 23.19
C GLY A 400 30.98 -25.63 24.70
N VAL A 401 29.90 -25.35 25.45
CA VAL A 401 29.95 -25.25 26.92
C VAL A 401 30.44 -26.55 27.56
N PHE A 402 29.97 -27.71 27.07
CA PHE A 402 30.38 -29.03 27.58
C PHE A 402 31.86 -29.34 27.32
N ILE A 403 32.40 -28.92 26.17
CA ILE A 403 33.83 -29.08 25.87
C ILE A 403 34.69 -28.23 26.78
N PHE A 404 34.28 -26.98 27.03
CA PHE A 404 35.02 -26.12 27.96
C PHE A 404 35.02 -26.65 29.39
N CYS A 405 33.98 -27.40 29.81
CA CYS A 405 34.02 -28.12 31.09
C CYS A 405 35.18 -29.13 31.18
N ASN A 406 35.55 -29.78 30.06
CA ASN A 406 36.60 -30.81 30.03
C ASN A 406 38.02 -30.22 29.96
N TYR A 407 38.19 -29.06 29.32
CA TYR A 407 39.48 -28.37 29.20
C TYR A 407 39.81 -27.43 30.38
N GLY A 408 38.79 -26.92 31.09
CA GLY A 408 39.01 -26.00 32.21
C GLY A 408 39.70 -24.70 31.77
N PRO A 409 40.82 -24.30 32.38
CA PRO A 409 41.59 -23.11 31.99
C PRO A 409 42.68 -23.37 30.92
N GLU A 410 42.85 -24.61 30.45
CA GLU A 410 43.90 -24.96 29.49
C GLU A 410 43.53 -24.60 28.05
N ASN A 411 44.53 -24.27 27.22
CA ASN A 411 44.30 -23.93 25.81
C ASN A 411 43.74 -25.14 25.04
N PHE A 412 42.60 -24.95 24.38
CA PHE A 412 41.96 -25.95 23.53
C PHE A 412 42.36 -25.75 22.06
N LYS A 413 42.25 -26.81 21.25
CA LYS A 413 42.42 -26.69 19.79
C LYS A 413 41.13 -26.20 19.15
N LEU A 414 41.23 -25.12 18.37
CA LEU A 414 40.09 -24.49 17.72
C LEU A 414 39.33 -25.44 16.78
N SER A 415 40.04 -26.31 16.06
CA SER A 415 39.43 -27.28 15.14
C SER A 415 38.55 -28.32 15.85
N GLU A 416 38.96 -28.80 17.02
CA GLU A 416 38.18 -29.77 17.81
C GLU A 416 36.92 -29.11 18.43
N PHE A 417 37.01 -27.82 18.74
CA PHE A 417 35.87 -27.03 19.21
C PHE A 417 34.85 -26.74 18.11
N GLU A 418 35.31 -26.35 16.91
CA GLU A 418 34.44 -26.10 15.75
C GLU A 418 33.70 -27.37 15.32
N GLU A 419 34.41 -28.49 15.20
CA GLU A 419 33.84 -29.80 14.83
C GLU A 419 32.75 -30.24 15.82
N ALA A 420 33.03 -30.10 17.11
CA ALA A 420 32.09 -30.51 18.13
C ALA A 420 30.98 -29.49 18.45
N CYS A 421 31.07 -28.27 17.94
CA CYS A 421 29.95 -27.33 17.89
C CYS A 421 29.16 -27.42 16.57
N GLY A 422 29.59 -28.26 15.62
CA GLY A 422 28.99 -28.35 14.30
C GLY A 422 29.10 -27.06 13.50
N VAL A 423 30.16 -26.27 13.72
CA VAL A 423 30.41 -25.02 12.98
C VAL A 423 30.66 -25.37 11.51
N GLY A 424 29.80 -24.87 10.62
CA GLY A 424 29.83 -25.20 9.18
C GLY A 424 29.11 -26.49 8.78
N VAL A 425 28.44 -27.18 9.71
CA VAL A 425 27.60 -28.35 9.41
C VAL A 425 26.16 -27.88 9.17
N GLU A 426 25.75 -27.80 7.91
CA GLU A 426 24.36 -27.59 7.52
C GLU A 426 23.69 -28.95 7.27
N VAL A 427 22.66 -29.27 8.06
CA VAL A 427 21.83 -30.45 7.82
C VAL A 427 20.64 -29.99 6.97
N SER A 428 20.54 -30.48 5.74
CA SER A 428 19.46 -30.09 4.82
C SER A 428 18.10 -30.64 5.27
N GLU A 429 17.03 -30.00 4.82
CA GLU A 429 15.66 -30.48 5.10
C GLU A 429 15.42 -31.87 4.50
N GLU A 430 16.04 -32.17 3.36
CA GLU A 430 15.98 -33.47 2.69
C GLU A 430 16.59 -34.58 3.54
N GLU A 431 17.76 -34.33 4.15
CA GLU A 431 18.42 -35.28 5.05
C GLU A 431 17.58 -35.53 6.32
N ILE A 432 17.01 -34.47 6.90
CA ILE A 432 16.12 -34.60 8.06
C ILE A 432 14.88 -35.42 7.68
N LYS A 433 14.27 -35.14 6.53
CA LYS A 433 13.10 -35.84 6.02
C LYS A 433 13.40 -37.31 5.75
N GLN A 434 14.56 -37.62 5.18
CA GLN A 434 15.01 -39.00 4.97
C GLN A 434 15.15 -39.74 6.31
N THR A 435 15.84 -39.14 7.29
CA THR A 435 16.05 -39.78 8.60
C THR A 435 14.75 -39.94 9.39
N VAL A 436 13.83 -38.98 9.28
CA VAL A 436 12.48 -39.13 9.84
C VAL A 436 11.75 -40.32 9.19
N ASN A 437 11.83 -40.50 7.87
CA ASN A 437 11.23 -41.65 7.20
C ASN A 437 11.84 -42.98 7.69
N GLU A 438 13.17 -43.06 7.85
CA GLU A 438 13.85 -44.25 8.35
C GLU A 438 13.43 -44.59 9.78
N VAL A 439 13.38 -43.60 10.68
CA VAL A 439 12.92 -43.80 12.07
C VAL A 439 11.46 -44.25 12.12
N PHE A 440 10.62 -43.78 11.17
CA PHE A 440 9.23 -44.20 11.08
C PHE A 440 9.07 -45.62 10.56
N GLU A 441 9.88 -46.05 9.59
CA GLU A 441 9.85 -47.44 9.13
C GLU A 441 10.34 -48.41 10.23
N GLU A 442 11.36 -48.03 11.01
CA GLU A 442 11.84 -48.83 12.15
C GLU A 442 10.80 -48.99 13.27
N ASN A 443 9.94 -47.99 13.47
CA ASN A 443 8.93 -47.98 14.54
C ASN A 443 7.50 -48.20 14.02
N LYS A 444 7.33 -48.57 12.75
CA LYS A 444 6.05 -48.58 12.04
C LYS A 444 4.99 -49.47 12.68
N THR A 445 5.38 -50.65 13.14
CA THR A 445 4.48 -51.60 13.80
C THR A 445 3.92 -51.04 15.11
N ALA A 446 4.79 -50.43 15.94
CA ALA A 446 4.38 -49.76 17.18
C ALA A 446 3.52 -48.52 16.92
N ILE A 447 3.84 -47.73 15.89
CA ILE A 447 3.09 -46.53 15.50
C ILE A 447 1.67 -46.90 15.04
N LEU A 448 1.51 -47.95 14.24
CA LEU A 448 0.19 -48.39 13.76
C LEU A 448 -0.67 -48.96 14.90
N GLU A 449 -0.08 -49.70 15.84
CA GLU A 449 -0.80 -50.23 17.01
C GLU A 449 -1.20 -49.13 18.01
N GLN A 450 -0.31 -48.18 18.28
CA GLN A 450 -0.55 -47.13 19.27
C GLN A 450 -1.20 -45.87 18.69
N ARG A 451 -1.25 -45.73 17.36
CA ARG A 451 -1.71 -44.53 16.64
C ARG A 451 -1.11 -43.25 17.23
N TYR A 452 -1.94 -42.25 17.52
CA TYR A 452 -1.53 -40.97 18.11
C TYR A 452 -1.12 -41.07 19.59
N ARG A 453 -1.18 -42.27 20.20
CA ARG A 453 -0.67 -42.52 21.56
C ARG A 453 0.82 -42.87 21.57
N THR A 454 1.43 -43.02 20.40
CA THR A 454 2.88 -43.25 20.25
C THR A 454 3.65 -42.09 20.89
N ASN A 455 4.71 -42.42 21.63
CA ASN A 455 5.55 -41.40 22.25
C ASN A 455 6.39 -40.66 21.19
N VAL A 456 5.86 -39.53 20.72
CA VAL A 456 6.53 -38.64 19.76
C VAL A 456 7.89 -38.18 20.28
N GLY A 457 8.08 -38.08 21.60
CA GLY A 457 9.36 -37.75 22.21
C GLY A 457 10.46 -38.79 21.97
N ASP A 458 10.09 -40.08 21.89
CA ASP A 458 11.05 -41.16 21.61
C ASP A 458 11.46 -41.15 20.13
N LEU A 459 10.50 -40.95 19.21
CA LEU A 459 10.79 -40.80 17.77
C LEU A 459 11.72 -39.60 17.52
N PHE A 460 11.43 -38.49 18.21
CA PHE A 460 12.24 -37.29 18.17
C PHE A 460 13.68 -37.52 18.68
N ALA A 461 13.84 -38.30 19.75
CA ALA A 461 15.15 -38.66 20.30
C ALA A 461 15.97 -39.52 19.33
N HIS A 462 15.34 -40.44 18.59
CA HIS A 462 16.02 -41.26 17.58
C HIS A 462 16.55 -40.42 16.42
N VAL A 463 15.75 -39.45 15.93
CA VAL A 463 16.20 -38.53 14.87
C VAL A 463 17.34 -37.64 15.37
N ARG A 464 17.25 -37.11 16.59
CA ARG A 464 18.34 -36.32 17.20
C ARG A 464 19.62 -37.11 17.45
N LYS A 465 19.54 -38.41 17.66
CA LYS A 465 20.73 -39.26 17.82
C LYS A 465 21.51 -39.40 16.51
N ARG A 466 20.82 -39.38 15.36
CA ARG A 466 21.40 -39.50 14.01
C ARG A 466 21.84 -38.15 13.44
N HIS A 467 21.06 -37.10 13.67
CA HIS A 467 21.41 -35.71 13.35
C HIS A 467 21.36 -34.82 14.59
N PRO A 468 22.46 -34.73 15.37
CA PRO A 468 22.53 -33.92 16.59
C PRO A 468 22.38 -32.41 16.34
N TRP A 469 22.69 -31.97 15.12
CA TRP A 469 22.71 -30.57 14.68
C TRP A 469 21.46 -30.14 13.91
N ALA A 470 20.55 -31.09 13.61
CA ALA A 470 19.31 -30.79 12.89
C ALA A 470 18.38 -29.86 13.67
N ASP A 471 17.64 -29.01 12.95
CA ASP A 471 16.72 -28.08 13.57
C ASP A 471 15.58 -28.84 14.28
N PRO A 472 15.41 -28.67 15.59
CA PRO A 472 14.40 -29.37 16.39
C PRO A 472 12.96 -29.11 15.91
N LYS A 473 12.68 -27.92 15.37
CA LYS A 473 11.36 -27.54 14.86
C LYS A 473 11.08 -28.23 13.53
N ILE A 474 12.05 -28.25 12.63
CA ILE A 474 11.93 -28.91 11.32
C ILE A 474 11.76 -30.42 11.50
N VAL A 475 12.57 -31.04 12.39
CA VAL A 475 12.43 -32.45 12.76
C VAL A 475 11.01 -32.74 13.26
N LYS A 476 10.48 -31.90 14.16
CA LYS A 476 9.13 -32.09 14.70
C LYS A 476 8.06 -31.93 13.62
N GLN A 477 8.20 -30.93 12.75
CA GLN A 477 7.27 -30.70 11.64
C GLN A 477 7.19 -31.91 10.71
N PHE A 478 8.32 -32.50 10.34
CA PHE A 478 8.33 -33.70 9.50
C PHE A 478 7.76 -34.93 10.22
N ILE A 479 8.06 -35.11 11.52
CA ILE A 479 7.47 -36.20 12.32
C ILE A 479 5.93 -36.04 12.39
N ASP A 480 5.44 -34.84 12.67
CA ASP A 480 4.00 -34.56 12.77
C ASP A 480 3.30 -34.70 11.41
N ALA A 481 3.95 -34.27 10.32
CA ALA A 481 3.47 -34.47 8.95
C ALA A 481 3.41 -35.97 8.61
N LYS A 482 4.44 -36.74 8.94
CA LYS A 482 4.51 -38.18 8.64
C LYS A 482 3.54 -39.00 9.48
N LEU A 483 3.32 -38.65 10.76
CA LEU A 483 2.26 -39.24 11.58
C LEU A 483 0.89 -39.04 10.97
N ARG A 484 0.60 -37.81 10.50
CA ARG A 484 -0.69 -37.49 9.88
C ARG A 484 -0.88 -38.23 8.56
N GLU A 485 0.16 -38.34 7.75
CA GLU A 485 0.16 -39.13 6.52
C GLU A 485 -0.12 -40.61 6.79
N LEU A 486 0.52 -41.19 7.83
CA LEU A 486 0.42 -42.62 8.13
C LEU A 486 -0.86 -43.01 8.89
N LEU A 487 -1.38 -42.14 9.77
CA LEU A 487 -2.47 -42.46 10.70
C LEU A 487 -3.81 -41.78 10.35
N GLY A 488 -3.82 -40.80 9.43
CA GLY A 488 -5.00 -40.00 9.09
C GLY A 488 -5.38 -38.99 10.17
N GLU A 489 -6.59 -38.41 10.09
CA GLU A 489 -7.06 -37.44 11.08
C GLU A 489 -7.18 -38.04 12.49
N ARG A 490 -6.93 -37.23 13.52
CA ARG A 490 -7.05 -37.65 14.92
C ARG A 490 -8.53 -37.74 15.29
N THR A 491 -8.93 -38.90 15.82
CA THR A 491 -10.33 -39.19 16.15
C THR A 491 -10.54 -39.23 17.67
N ALA A 492 -11.79 -39.11 18.14
CA ALA A 492 -12.12 -39.17 19.56
C ALA A 492 -11.67 -40.49 20.24
N ALA A 493 -11.54 -41.58 19.48
CA ALA A 493 -11.01 -42.86 19.97
C ALA A 493 -9.52 -42.78 20.36
N ASP A 494 -8.74 -41.88 19.74
CA ASP A 494 -7.33 -41.67 20.07
C ASP A 494 -7.16 -41.04 21.47
N ASP A 495 -8.20 -40.36 21.98
CA ASP A 495 -8.22 -39.67 23.28
C ASP A 495 -8.74 -40.51 24.46
N GLU A 496 -9.25 -41.73 24.20
CA GLU A 496 -9.66 -42.66 25.26
C GLU A 496 -8.46 -43.18 26.06
N LYS A 497 -8.50 -43.00 27.38
CA LYS A 497 -7.43 -43.45 28.29
C LYS A 497 -7.59 -44.94 28.62
N VAL A 498 -6.65 -45.77 28.17
CA VAL A 498 -6.48 -47.15 28.64
C VAL A 498 -6.16 -47.15 30.16
N PRO A 499 -6.76 -48.04 30.99
CA PRO A 499 -6.52 -48.07 32.43
C PRO A 499 -5.06 -48.45 32.73
N LYS A 500 -4.30 -47.51 33.32
CA LYS A 500 -2.88 -47.70 33.66
C LYS A 500 -2.71 -48.41 35.01
N LYS A 501 -1.91 -49.50 35.02
CA LYS A 501 -1.22 -50.00 36.22
C LYS A 501 -0.30 -48.90 36.79
N LYS A 502 -0.37 -48.70 38.10
CA LYS A 502 0.37 -47.67 38.87
C LYS A 502 1.89 -47.82 38.73
N LYS A 503 2.56 -46.72 38.36
CA LYS A 503 3.77 -46.20 39.03
C LYS A 503 3.95 -44.70 38.71
N GLU A 504 4.63 -44.02 39.62
CA GLU A 504 4.50 -42.61 40.03
C GLU A 504 4.85 -41.53 38.98
N LYS A 505 4.35 -40.31 39.24
CA LYS A 505 4.69 -39.03 38.58
C LYS A 505 5.37 -38.11 39.62
N PRO A 506 6.32 -37.24 39.24
CA PRO A 506 6.00 -35.91 38.65
C PRO A 506 6.99 -35.49 37.54
N ALA A 507 6.83 -34.45 36.71
CA ALA A 507 5.76 -33.50 36.37
C ALA A 507 6.14 -32.77 35.05
N LYS A 508 5.13 -32.18 34.39
CA LYS A 508 5.18 -31.33 33.17
C LYS A 508 5.81 -29.96 33.43
N VAL A 509 6.44 -29.36 32.40
CA VAL A 509 6.10 -28.09 31.67
C VAL A 509 6.97 -28.09 30.38
N GLU A 510 6.51 -28.21 29.12
CA GLU A 510 5.70 -27.33 28.25
C GLU A 510 6.16 -25.86 28.14
N GLU A 511 7.23 -25.65 27.36
CA GLU A 511 7.46 -24.41 26.62
C GLU A 511 6.40 -24.20 25.53
N LYS A 512 5.94 -22.96 25.40
CA LYS A 512 5.61 -22.30 24.13
C LYS A 512 6.47 -21.03 24.09
N ALA A 513 6.92 -20.47 22.97
CA ALA A 513 7.11 -20.89 21.60
C ALA A 513 7.75 -19.67 20.87
N ILE A 514 8.21 -19.91 19.64
CA ILE A 514 8.39 -18.92 18.53
C ILE A 514 9.56 -17.92 18.71
N ALA A 515 10.33 -17.54 17.70
CA ALA A 515 10.70 -18.09 16.41
C ALA A 515 11.85 -17.18 15.91
N VAL A 516 12.62 -17.76 15.01
CA VAL A 516 13.83 -17.23 14.38
C VAL A 516 13.48 -16.90 12.94
N SER A 517 14.17 -15.93 12.34
CA SER A 517 14.53 -15.99 10.92
C SER A 517 15.92 -15.41 10.67
N THR A 518 16.71 -16.17 9.91
CA THR A 518 17.97 -15.91 9.17
C THR A 518 17.60 -15.57 7.70
N PRO A 519 18.53 -15.23 6.79
CA PRO A 519 19.52 -14.15 6.78
C PRO A 519 19.42 -13.22 5.54
N GLU A 520 19.74 -11.96 5.80
CA GLU A 520 20.14 -10.80 4.98
C GLU A 520 20.07 -10.83 3.44
N GLN A 521 19.05 -10.13 2.94
CA GLN A 521 19.11 -9.21 1.78
C GLN A 521 19.09 -7.76 2.31
N PRO A 522 19.49 -6.73 1.52
CA PRO A 522 19.61 -5.35 1.99
C PRO A 522 18.31 -4.91 2.67
N SER A 523 18.39 -4.41 3.91
CA SER A 523 17.28 -4.32 4.86
C SER A 523 15.95 -3.83 4.27
N GLU A 524 15.06 -4.77 3.93
CA GLU A 524 13.65 -4.55 3.57
C GLU A 524 12.76 -4.20 4.79
N GLU A 525 13.33 -4.11 6.00
CA GLU A 525 12.58 -3.82 7.23
C GLU A 525 11.94 -2.42 7.30
N VAL A 526 12.18 -1.55 6.31
CA VAL A 526 11.73 -0.16 6.42
C VAL A 526 10.25 0.06 6.07
N LEU A 527 9.51 -0.87 5.44
CA LEU A 527 8.03 -0.79 5.38
C LEU A 527 7.38 -2.13 4.96
N ASN A 528 7.11 -3.03 5.91
CA ASN A 528 6.17 -4.13 5.65
C ASN A 528 4.74 -3.55 5.49
N PRO A 529 4.14 -3.58 4.29
CA PRO A 529 2.86 -2.91 4.04
C PRO A 529 1.68 -3.59 4.75
N PHE A 530 1.86 -4.79 5.31
CA PHE A 530 0.82 -5.59 5.95
C PHE A 530 0.68 -5.34 7.46
N LEU A 531 1.50 -4.47 8.04
CA LEU A 531 1.47 -4.15 9.48
C LEU A 531 0.18 -3.42 9.90
N ILE A 532 -0.55 -2.83 8.94
CA ILE A 532 -1.81 -2.12 9.19
C ILE A 532 -2.96 -3.04 9.59
N PHE A 533 -2.86 -4.35 9.32
CA PHE A 533 -3.95 -5.30 9.55
C PHE A 533 -3.88 -5.89 10.98
N PRO A 534 -5.02 -6.02 11.69
CA PRO A 534 -5.04 -6.60 13.04
C PRO A 534 -4.71 -8.10 13.04
N GLN A 535 -4.50 -8.69 14.21
CA GLN A 535 -4.40 -10.16 14.32
C GLN A 535 -5.79 -10.80 14.42
N PRO A 536 -6.00 -12.05 13.94
CA PRO A 536 -7.30 -12.73 14.00
C PRO A 536 -7.91 -12.78 15.42
N GLU A 537 -7.07 -12.91 16.45
CA GLU A 537 -7.50 -12.96 17.85
C GLU A 537 -8.08 -11.64 18.35
N GLU A 538 -7.77 -10.53 17.67
CA GLU A 538 -8.24 -9.19 18.03
C GLU A 538 -9.61 -8.86 17.43
N ASN A 539 -10.21 -9.79 16.67
CA ASN A 539 -11.46 -9.63 15.93
C ASN A 539 -12.73 -9.62 16.81
N THR A 540 -12.68 -8.92 17.94
CA THR A 540 -13.78 -8.69 18.89
C THR A 540 -14.25 -7.22 18.93
N LYS A 541 -13.48 -6.32 18.31
CA LYS A 541 -13.80 -4.89 18.24
C LYS A 541 -15.01 -4.67 17.32
N VAL A 542 -15.71 -3.55 17.54
CA VAL A 542 -16.82 -3.14 16.66
C VAL A 542 -16.26 -2.82 15.27
N HIS A 543 -16.72 -3.54 14.26
CA HIS A 543 -16.30 -3.35 12.87
C HIS A 543 -17.00 -2.16 12.22
N THR A 544 -18.30 -2.05 12.44
CA THR A 544 -19.14 -0.98 11.91
C THR A 544 -20.34 -0.75 12.83
N SER A 545 -20.86 0.46 12.79
CA SER A 545 -22.12 0.83 13.44
C SER A 545 -23.16 1.09 12.35
N VAL A 546 -24.23 0.30 12.35
CA VAL A 546 -25.38 0.49 11.45
C VAL A 546 -26.44 1.30 12.19
N PHE A 547 -26.77 2.46 11.64
CA PHE A 547 -27.79 3.37 12.18
C PHE A 547 -29.12 3.08 11.49
N PHE A 548 -30.15 2.80 12.28
CA PHE A 548 -31.51 2.58 11.80
C PHE A 548 -32.37 3.83 11.97
N SER A 549 -33.41 3.94 11.15
CA SER A 549 -34.34 5.07 11.15
C SER A 549 -35.14 5.21 12.45
N ASP A 550 -35.27 4.14 13.23
CA ASP A 550 -35.95 4.14 14.53
C ASP A 550 -35.06 4.67 15.67
N GLY A 551 -33.83 5.08 15.35
CA GLY A 551 -32.84 5.57 16.31
C GLY A 551 -32.01 4.47 16.96
N SER A 552 -32.27 3.20 16.65
CA SER A 552 -31.43 2.09 17.13
C SER A 552 -30.08 2.05 16.39
N ILE A 553 -29.05 1.59 17.09
CA ILE A 553 -27.69 1.48 16.55
C ILE A 553 -27.21 0.05 16.76
N LEU A 554 -26.96 -0.66 15.67
CA LEU A 554 -26.34 -1.98 15.70
C LEU A 554 -24.83 -1.85 15.61
N ARG A 555 -24.15 -2.20 16.70
CA ARG A 555 -22.68 -2.28 16.77
C ARG A 555 -22.25 -3.69 16.41
N CYS A 556 -21.78 -3.88 15.18
CA CYS A 556 -21.44 -5.19 14.65
C CYS A 556 -20.07 -5.65 15.20
N CYS A 557 -20.04 -6.73 15.96
CA CYS A 557 -18.83 -7.40 16.43
C CYS A 557 -19.07 -8.90 16.64
N ASN A 558 -17.98 -9.67 16.71
CA ASN A 558 -18.06 -11.07 17.10
C ASN A 558 -18.24 -11.25 18.61
N THR A 559 -19.06 -12.24 18.99
CA THR A 559 -19.07 -12.75 20.36
C THR A 559 -17.81 -13.56 20.63
N LYS A 560 -17.41 -13.67 21.91
CA LYS A 560 -16.26 -14.50 22.31
C LYS A 560 -16.42 -15.96 21.88
N GLU A 561 -17.63 -16.50 21.99
CA GLU A 561 -17.94 -17.88 21.59
C GLU A 561 -17.76 -18.12 20.09
N LEU A 562 -18.25 -17.20 19.24
CA LEU A 562 -18.05 -17.28 17.80
C LEU A 562 -16.57 -17.17 17.42
N LEU A 563 -15.85 -16.26 18.07
CA LEU A 563 -14.42 -16.10 17.83
C LEU A 563 -13.60 -17.31 18.29
N GLU A 564 -13.91 -17.89 19.45
CA GLU A 564 -13.24 -19.12 19.92
C GLU A 564 -13.48 -20.30 18.97
N LYS A 565 -14.72 -20.46 18.48
CA LYS A 565 -15.04 -21.46 17.45
C LYS A 565 -14.23 -21.21 16.18
N HIS A 566 -14.18 -19.97 15.70
CA HIS A 566 -13.41 -19.59 14.53
C HIS A 566 -11.91 -19.88 14.72
N LEU A 567 -11.30 -19.43 15.83
CA LEU A 567 -9.89 -19.65 16.13
C LEU A 567 -9.56 -21.14 16.31
N SER A 568 -10.49 -21.94 16.79
CA SER A 568 -10.31 -23.40 16.89
C SER A 568 -10.21 -24.07 15.51
N VAL A 569 -10.94 -23.55 14.51
CA VAL A 569 -10.93 -24.05 13.13
C VAL A 569 -9.71 -23.54 12.37
N THR A 570 -9.37 -22.26 12.52
CA THR A 570 -8.25 -21.63 11.78
C THR A 570 -6.88 -21.86 12.44
N GLY A 571 -6.86 -22.21 13.73
CA GLY A 571 -5.64 -22.29 14.52
C GLY A 571 -4.94 -20.93 14.72
N GLY A 572 -5.69 -19.82 14.61
CA GLY A 572 -5.14 -18.45 14.66
C GLY A 572 -4.43 -18.01 13.37
N LYS A 573 -4.48 -18.82 12.31
CA LYS A 573 -3.88 -18.45 11.02
C LYS A 573 -4.69 -17.39 10.29
N VAL A 574 -4.00 -16.54 9.53
CA VAL A 574 -4.65 -15.56 8.66
C VAL A 574 -5.23 -16.27 7.43
N LEU A 575 -6.54 -16.09 7.20
CA LEU A 575 -7.22 -16.59 6.02
C LEU A 575 -7.80 -15.42 5.22
N THR A 576 -7.40 -15.32 3.96
CA THR A 576 -7.88 -14.30 3.00
C THR A 576 -8.54 -14.99 1.81
N ARG A 577 -9.15 -14.23 0.91
CA ARG A 577 -9.65 -14.74 -0.37
C ARG A 577 -9.45 -13.72 -1.48
N PHE A 578 -9.06 -14.20 -2.66
CA PHE A 578 -9.15 -13.48 -3.92
C PHE A 578 -10.38 -14.01 -4.69
N PRO A 579 -11.47 -13.22 -4.81
CA PRO A 579 -12.73 -13.70 -5.36
C PRO A 579 -13.08 -13.15 -6.76
N PRO A 580 -12.38 -13.54 -7.85
CA PRO A 580 -12.67 -12.99 -9.17
C PRO A 580 -13.95 -13.60 -9.78
N GLU A 581 -14.69 -12.78 -10.53
CA GLU A 581 -15.77 -13.26 -11.40
C GLU A 581 -15.17 -13.94 -12.66
N PRO A 582 -15.56 -15.19 -13.00
CA PRO A 582 -15.01 -15.91 -14.15
C PRO A 582 -15.70 -15.54 -15.46
N ASN A 583 -15.77 -14.23 -15.74
CA ASN A 583 -16.50 -13.67 -16.88
C ASN A 583 -15.64 -12.71 -17.74
N GLY A 584 -14.34 -12.60 -17.45
CA GLY A 584 -13.42 -11.73 -18.18
C GLY A 584 -11.96 -11.96 -17.81
N TYR A 585 -11.06 -11.32 -18.56
CA TYR A 585 -9.62 -11.38 -18.33
C TYR A 585 -9.20 -10.45 -17.19
N LEU A 586 -8.29 -10.94 -16.34
CA LEU A 586 -7.67 -10.13 -15.29
C LEU A 586 -6.79 -9.03 -15.89
N HIS A 587 -6.78 -7.89 -15.23
CA HIS A 587 -5.98 -6.71 -15.56
C HIS A 587 -5.08 -6.30 -14.39
N ILE A 588 -4.18 -5.35 -14.59
CA ILE A 588 -3.19 -4.93 -13.58
C ILE A 588 -3.80 -4.50 -12.23
N GLY A 589 -5.00 -3.90 -12.22
CA GLY A 589 -5.75 -3.68 -10.97
C GLY A 589 -5.99 -4.94 -10.13
N HIS A 590 -6.19 -6.11 -10.75
CA HIS A 590 -6.31 -7.39 -10.06
C HIS A 590 -4.96 -7.88 -9.53
N ALA A 591 -3.82 -7.43 -10.06
CA ALA A 591 -2.52 -7.72 -9.44
C ALA A 591 -2.39 -7.05 -8.07
N LYS A 592 -2.98 -5.85 -7.87
CA LYS A 592 -3.07 -5.24 -6.54
C LYS A 592 -3.90 -6.08 -5.58
N ALA A 593 -5.06 -6.56 -6.02
CA ALA A 593 -5.90 -7.47 -5.22
C ALA A 593 -5.14 -8.75 -4.83
N MET A 594 -4.54 -9.44 -5.81
CA MET A 594 -3.75 -10.65 -5.55
C MET A 594 -2.58 -10.39 -4.60
N PHE A 595 -1.83 -9.32 -4.79
CA PHE A 595 -0.73 -8.96 -3.90
C PHE A 595 -1.19 -8.73 -2.46
N ILE A 596 -2.36 -8.10 -2.28
CA ILE A 596 -2.92 -7.84 -0.96
C ILE A 596 -3.43 -9.13 -0.31
N ASP A 597 -4.28 -9.88 -1.02
CA ASP A 597 -4.94 -11.09 -0.49
C ASP A 597 -3.92 -12.23 -0.26
N PHE A 598 -3.17 -12.61 -1.30
CA PHE A 598 -2.17 -13.67 -1.18
C PHE A 598 -0.94 -13.22 -0.40
N GLY A 599 -0.52 -11.96 -0.54
CA GLY A 599 0.65 -11.44 0.16
C GLY A 599 0.45 -11.38 1.67
N LEU A 600 -0.70 -10.92 2.16
CA LEU A 600 -1.00 -10.90 3.60
C LEU A 600 -1.00 -12.33 4.19
N ALA A 601 -1.64 -13.27 3.50
CA ALA A 601 -1.65 -14.67 3.94
C ALA A 601 -0.25 -15.26 3.95
N LYS A 602 0.55 -15.05 2.89
CA LYS A 602 1.93 -15.55 2.80
C LYS A 602 2.82 -14.97 3.89
N GLU A 603 2.74 -13.65 4.11
CA GLU A 603 3.53 -12.93 5.12
C GLU A 603 3.28 -13.45 6.54
N ARG A 604 2.03 -13.84 6.83
CA ARG A 604 1.62 -14.30 8.17
C ARG A 604 1.51 -15.83 8.31
N GLY A 605 2.07 -16.59 7.37
CA GLY A 605 2.03 -18.07 7.41
C GLY A 605 0.61 -18.66 7.36
N GLY A 606 -0.31 -17.93 6.75
CA GLY A 606 -1.73 -18.24 6.58
C GLY A 606 -2.06 -18.91 5.24
N GLY A 607 -3.30 -18.76 4.79
CA GLY A 607 -3.79 -19.30 3.52
C GLY A 607 -4.73 -18.34 2.80
N CYS A 608 -4.65 -18.27 1.46
CA CYS A 608 -5.54 -17.47 0.65
C CYS A 608 -6.39 -18.38 -0.25
N TYR A 609 -7.71 -18.25 -0.19
CA TYR A 609 -8.62 -18.93 -1.11
C TYR A 609 -8.62 -18.25 -2.48
N LEU A 610 -8.57 -19.04 -3.55
CA LEU A 610 -8.99 -18.58 -4.88
C LEU A 610 -10.45 -18.98 -5.05
N ARG A 611 -11.37 -18.06 -4.81
CA ARG A 611 -12.81 -18.33 -4.86
C ARG A 611 -13.39 -17.78 -6.15
N PHE A 612 -13.93 -18.62 -7.01
CA PHE A 612 -14.66 -18.11 -8.17
C PHE A 612 -16.03 -17.61 -7.72
N ASP A 613 -16.31 -16.32 -7.97
CA ASP A 613 -17.66 -15.78 -7.77
C ASP A 613 -18.53 -16.16 -8.96
N ASP A 614 -19.09 -17.36 -8.85
CA ASP A 614 -19.96 -17.98 -9.83
C ASP A 614 -21.43 -17.93 -9.37
N THR A 615 -21.91 -16.74 -9.02
CA THR A 615 -23.32 -16.54 -8.63
C THR A 615 -24.25 -16.30 -9.84
N ASN A 616 -23.71 -16.16 -11.06
CA ASN A 616 -24.48 -15.78 -12.24
C ASN A 616 -24.28 -16.78 -13.40
N PRO A 617 -25.24 -17.70 -13.62
CA PRO A 617 -25.07 -18.83 -14.55
C PRO A 617 -24.83 -18.43 -16.02
N GLU A 618 -25.20 -17.21 -16.43
CA GLU A 618 -25.06 -16.74 -17.82
C GLU A 618 -23.70 -16.14 -18.16
N ALA A 619 -22.98 -15.63 -17.16
CA ALA A 619 -21.79 -14.82 -17.38
C ALA A 619 -20.50 -15.64 -17.44
N GLU A 620 -20.55 -16.89 -17.00
CA GLU A 620 -19.37 -17.68 -16.68
C GLU A 620 -18.95 -18.54 -17.86
N LYS A 621 -17.64 -18.61 -18.07
CA LYS A 621 -17.06 -19.48 -19.09
C LYS A 621 -15.82 -20.17 -18.57
N LYS A 622 -15.67 -21.45 -18.94
CA LYS A 622 -14.50 -22.26 -18.59
C LYS A 622 -13.18 -21.61 -19.03
N GLU A 623 -13.16 -20.94 -20.18
CA GLU A 623 -11.97 -20.22 -20.68
C GLU A 623 -11.42 -19.20 -19.67
N TYR A 624 -12.30 -18.47 -18.96
CA TYR A 624 -11.89 -17.46 -17.99
C TYR A 624 -11.43 -18.09 -16.68
N ILE A 625 -12.07 -19.18 -16.25
CA ILE A 625 -11.66 -19.95 -15.08
C ILE A 625 -10.23 -20.47 -15.27
N ASP A 626 -9.97 -21.15 -16.39
CA ASP A 626 -8.67 -21.73 -16.70
C ASP A 626 -7.59 -20.63 -16.79
N HIS A 627 -7.91 -19.52 -17.46
CA HIS A 627 -7.01 -18.38 -17.59
C HIS A 627 -6.72 -17.67 -16.25
N ILE A 628 -7.72 -17.49 -15.38
CA ILE A 628 -7.51 -16.90 -14.05
C ILE A 628 -6.54 -17.75 -13.23
N GLN A 629 -6.71 -19.08 -13.23
CA GLN A 629 -5.78 -19.98 -12.52
C GLN A 629 -4.36 -19.90 -13.09
N GLU A 630 -4.22 -19.85 -14.42
CA GLU A 630 -2.93 -19.68 -15.08
C GLU A 630 -2.25 -18.37 -14.66
N ILE A 631 -2.98 -17.26 -14.62
CA ILE A 631 -2.45 -15.95 -14.22
C ILE A 631 -2.08 -15.91 -12.74
N VAL A 632 -2.91 -16.46 -11.85
CA VAL A 632 -2.59 -16.55 -10.41
C VAL A 632 -1.27 -17.30 -10.22
N LYS A 633 -1.10 -18.44 -10.89
CA LYS A 633 0.14 -19.21 -10.87
C LYS A 633 1.32 -18.44 -11.46
N TRP A 634 1.14 -17.77 -12.60
CA TRP A 634 2.17 -16.96 -13.25
C TRP A 634 2.62 -15.78 -12.37
N MET A 635 1.69 -15.18 -11.64
CA MET A 635 1.97 -14.10 -10.68
C MET A 635 2.78 -14.56 -9.46
N GLY A 636 3.03 -15.87 -9.31
CA GLY A 636 3.81 -16.47 -8.22
C GLY A 636 2.99 -16.76 -6.97
N TRP A 637 1.66 -16.81 -7.10
CA TRP A 637 0.75 -17.11 -6.00
C TRP A 637 0.27 -18.57 -6.05
N GLU A 638 0.13 -19.17 -4.87
CA GLU A 638 -0.41 -20.51 -4.71
C GLU A 638 -1.65 -20.45 -3.82
N PRO A 639 -2.84 -20.78 -4.36
CA PRO A 639 -4.06 -20.86 -3.56
C PRO A 639 -3.96 -21.96 -2.49
N TYR A 640 -4.37 -21.62 -1.27
CA TYR A 640 -4.57 -22.60 -0.20
C TYR A 640 -5.65 -23.63 -0.59
N LYS A 641 -6.73 -23.12 -1.19
CA LYS A 641 -7.80 -23.92 -1.78
C LYS A 641 -8.46 -23.14 -2.91
N ILE A 642 -8.90 -23.86 -3.94
CA ILE A 642 -9.75 -23.33 -5.00
C ILE A 642 -11.19 -23.72 -4.66
N THR A 643 -12.08 -22.75 -4.59
CA THR A 643 -13.50 -22.95 -4.25
C THR A 643 -14.39 -22.19 -5.22
N TYR A 644 -15.66 -22.59 -5.27
CA TYR A 644 -16.69 -21.93 -6.06
C TYR A 644 -17.79 -21.47 -5.11
N THR A 645 -18.35 -20.27 -5.30
CA THR A 645 -19.54 -19.84 -4.54
C THR A 645 -20.69 -20.84 -4.69
N SER A 646 -20.80 -21.49 -5.85
CA SER A 646 -21.78 -22.54 -6.12
C SER A 646 -21.60 -23.81 -5.30
N ASP A 647 -20.41 -24.08 -4.74
CA ASP A 647 -20.20 -25.17 -3.77
C ASP A 647 -21.07 -24.98 -2.52
N TYR A 648 -21.40 -23.73 -2.19
CA TYR A 648 -22.13 -23.34 -0.99
C TYR A 648 -23.62 -23.06 -1.26
N PHE A 649 -24.17 -23.32 -2.45
CA PHE A 649 -25.57 -23.01 -2.74
C PHE A 649 -26.57 -23.68 -1.80
N GLN A 650 -26.26 -24.88 -1.31
CA GLN A 650 -27.14 -25.54 -0.33
C GLN A 650 -27.11 -24.80 1.01
N ASP A 651 -25.93 -24.49 1.55
CA ASP A 651 -25.78 -23.74 2.80
C ASP A 651 -26.40 -22.34 2.69
N LEU A 652 -26.21 -21.67 1.55
CA LEU A 652 -26.80 -20.37 1.23
C LEU A 652 -28.33 -20.44 1.18
N TYR A 653 -28.90 -21.53 0.66
CA TYR A 653 -30.36 -21.70 0.64
C TYR A 653 -30.90 -21.96 2.05
N ASP A 654 -30.23 -22.81 2.83
CA ASP A 654 -30.66 -23.15 4.19
C ASP A 654 -30.59 -21.93 5.12
N LEU A 655 -29.56 -21.07 4.96
CA LEU A 655 -29.46 -19.79 5.64
C LEU A 655 -30.52 -18.78 5.18
N ALA A 656 -30.97 -18.84 3.92
CA ALA A 656 -32.04 -17.97 3.43
C ALA A 656 -33.38 -18.37 4.06
N VAL A 657 -33.65 -19.67 4.17
CA VAL A 657 -34.80 -20.20 4.89
C VAL A 657 -34.77 -19.78 6.36
N GLU A 658 -33.61 -19.83 7.02
CA GLU A 658 -33.45 -19.37 8.40
C GLU A 658 -33.67 -17.85 8.53
N LEU A 659 -33.19 -17.05 7.57
CA LEU A 659 -33.43 -15.61 7.54
C LEU A 659 -34.93 -15.28 7.44
N ILE A 660 -35.68 -16.03 6.63
CA ILE A 660 -37.15 -15.91 6.55
C ILE A 660 -37.80 -16.30 7.88
N ARG A 661 -37.38 -17.41 8.51
CA ARG A 661 -37.91 -17.86 9.81
C ARG A 661 -37.71 -16.83 10.93
N ARG A 662 -36.60 -16.10 10.90
CA ARG A 662 -36.30 -14.99 11.82
C ARG A 662 -37.04 -13.70 11.49
N GLY A 663 -37.82 -13.67 10.41
CA GLY A 663 -38.56 -12.48 9.98
C GLY A 663 -37.71 -11.41 9.31
N HIS A 664 -36.49 -11.77 8.87
CA HIS A 664 -35.52 -10.85 8.24
C HIS A 664 -35.46 -10.99 6.72
N ALA A 665 -36.37 -11.74 6.11
CA ALA A 665 -36.53 -11.81 4.65
C ALA A 665 -37.97 -12.15 4.26
N TYR A 666 -38.36 -11.74 3.06
CA TYR A 666 -39.69 -12.00 2.49
C TYR A 666 -39.61 -12.18 0.98
N VAL A 667 -40.55 -12.94 0.42
CA VAL A 667 -40.70 -13.04 -1.04
C VAL A 667 -41.44 -11.80 -1.54
N ASP A 668 -40.95 -11.20 -2.62
CA ASP A 668 -41.51 -10.00 -3.24
C ASP A 668 -41.90 -10.30 -4.70
N HIS A 669 -43.00 -9.71 -5.16
CA HIS A 669 -43.51 -9.82 -6.54
C HIS A 669 -43.45 -8.50 -7.32
N GLN A 670 -42.85 -7.46 -6.75
CA GLN A 670 -42.56 -6.22 -7.49
C GLN A 670 -41.70 -6.52 -8.72
N THR A 671 -42.03 -5.86 -9.81
CA THR A 671 -41.18 -5.79 -11.01
C THR A 671 -39.91 -4.98 -10.74
N PRO A 672 -38.83 -5.14 -11.53
CA PRO A 672 -37.60 -4.36 -11.34
C PRO A 672 -37.81 -2.84 -11.34
N ASP A 673 -38.72 -2.34 -12.18
CA ASP A 673 -39.05 -0.91 -12.25
C ASP A 673 -39.80 -0.44 -11.00
N GLU A 674 -40.74 -1.24 -10.48
CA GLU A 674 -41.43 -0.94 -9.21
C GLU A 674 -40.46 -0.99 -8.03
N ILE A 675 -39.54 -1.97 -7.97
CA ILE A 675 -38.51 -2.02 -6.92
C ILE A 675 -37.66 -0.75 -6.95
N LYS A 676 -37.25 -0.32 -8.15
CA LYS A 676 -36.46 0.92 -8.33
C LYS A 676 -37.25 2.14 -7.84
N GLU A 677 -38.49 2.29 -8.29
CA GLU A 677 -39.37 3.40 -7.90
C GLU A 677 -39.59 3.44 -6.37
N TYR A 678 -39.85 2.28 -5.76
CA TYR A 678 -40.08 2.19 -4.32
C TYR A 678 -38.81 2.48 -3.51
N ARG A 679 -37.64 2.05 -3.99
CA ARG A 679 -36.35 2.39 -3.36
C ARG A 679 -36.05 3.89 -3.46
N GLU A 680 -36.34 4.52 -4.61
CA GLU A 680 -36.19 5.97 -4.79
C GLU A 680 -37.14 6.77 -3.87
N LYS A 681 -38.38 6.30 -3.71
CA LYS A 681 -39.39 6.91 -2.83
C LYS A 681 -39.25 6.50 -1.36
N LYS A 682 -38.29 5.64 -1.01
CA LYS A 682 -38.16 5.02 0.32
C LYS A 682 -39.48 4.39 0.80
N MET A 683 -40.21 3.69 -0.06
CA MET A 683 -41.48 3.03 0.28
C MET A 683 -41.29 1.54 0.50
N ASN A 684 -41.96 0.98 1.51
CA ASN A 684 -41.98 -0.46 1.73
C ASN A 684 -42.72 -1.17 0.59
N SER A 685 -42.21 -2.34 0.18
CA SER A 685 -42.92 -3.22 -0.74
C SER A 685 -44.29 -3.63 -0.16
N PRO A 686 -45.36 -3.73 -0.98
CA PRO A 686 -46.66 -4.24 -0.53
C PRO A 686 -46.58 -5.65 0.09
N TRP A 687 -45.55 -6.43 -0.25
CA TRP A 687 -45.34 -7.80 0.21
C TRP A 687 -44.43 -7.92 1.43
N ARG A 688 -43.90 -6.80 1.96
CA ARG A 688 -42.90 -6.76 3.04
C ARG A 688 -43.36 -7.37 4.37
N ASP A 689 -44.65 -7.25 4.67
CA ASP A 689 -45.24 -7.69 5.94
C ASP A 689 -46.06 -8.99 5.80
N ARG A 690 -45.85 -9.73 4.70
CA ARG A 690 -46.50 -11.02 4.49
C ARG A 690 -46.10 -12.05 5.56
N PRO A 691 -46.98 -13.00 5.92
CA PRO A 691 -46.67 -14.01 6.93
C PRO A 691 -45.43 -14.85 6.59
N ILE A 692 -44.63 -15.19 7.60
CA ILE A 692 -43.42 -16.02 7.45
C ILE A 692 -43.71 -17.35 6.73
N ALA A 693 -44.82 -18.02 7.10
CA ALA A 693 -45.23 -19.28 6.48
C ALA A 693 -45.54 -19.15 4.98
N GLU A 694 -46.07 -17.99 4.55
CA GLU A 694 -46.32 -17.71 3.13
C GLU A 694 -45.01 -17.51 2.36
N SER A 695 -44.08 -16.71 2.91
CA SER A 695 -42.75 -16.52 2.31
C SER A 695 -41.97 -17.83 2.19
N LEU A 696 -42.03 -18.70 3.20
CA LEU A 696 -41.38 -20.02 3.15
C LEU A 696 -41.94 -20.90 2.04
N LYS A 697 -43.27 -20.95 1.91
CA LYS A 697 -43.92 -21.71 0.84
C LYS A 697 -43.55 -21.16 -0.54
N LEU A 698 -43.64 -19.84 -0.71
CA LEU A 698 -43.32 -19.20 -1.99
C LEU A 698 -41.85 -19.35 -2.37
N PHE A 699 -40.93 -19.26 -1.41
CA PHE A 699 -39.50 -19.45 -1.69
C PHE A 699 -39.18 -20.90 -2.09
N GLU A 700 -39.88 -21.88 -1.52
CA GLU A 700 -39.80 -23.27 -2.00
C GLU A 700 -40.44 -23.45 -3.39
N ASP A 701 -41.55 -22.77 -3.67
CA ASP A 701 -42.16 -22.79 -5.00
C ASP A 701 -41.23 -22.12 -6.06
N MET A 702 -40.49 -21.07 -5.68
CA MET A 702 -39.43 -20.48 -6.51
C MET A 702 -38.32 -21.50 -6.79
N ARG A 703 -37.83 -22.21 -5.76
CA ARG A 703 -36.80 -23.27 -5.89
C ARG A 703 -37.26 -24.43 -6.77
N ARG A 704 -38.55 -24.79 -6.73
CA ARG A 704 -39.16 -25.85 -7.54
C ARG A 704 -39.44 -25.41 -8.99
N GLY A 705 -39.16 -24.17 -9.35
CA GLY A 705 -39.38 -23.64 -10.70
C GLY A 705 -40.87 -23.44 -11.04
N LEU A 706 -41.74 -23.26 -10.04
CA LEU A 706 -43.18 -23.04 -10.25
C LEU A 706 -43.53 -21.58 -10.57
N ILE A 707 -42.55 -20.68 -10.51
CA ILE A 707 -42.69 -19.24 -10.74
C ILE A 707 -41.72 -18.84 -11.86
N GLU A 708 -42.23 -18.06 -12.83
CA GLU A 708 -41.43 -17.59 -13.97
C GLU A 708 -40.32 -16.60 -13.56
N GLU A 709 -39.30 -16.45 -14.41
CA GLU A 709 -38.22 -15.48 -14.20
C GLU A 709 -38.77 -14.05 -14.02
N GLY A 710 -38.18 -13.32 -13.07
CA GLY A 710 -38.56 -11.94 -12.77
C GLY A 710 -39.94 -11.75 -12.11
N LYS A 711 -40.72 -12.82 -11.89
CA LYS A 711 -42.04 -12.73 -11.21
C LYS A 711 -41.97 -12.82 -9.69
N ALA A 712 -40.86 -13.28 -9.14
CA ALA A 712 -40.62 -13.27 -7.70
C ALA A 712 -39.13 -13.13 -7.38
N THR A 713 -38.83 -12.45 -6.28
CA THR A 713 -37.49 -12.35 -5.69
C THR A 713 -37.55 -12.57 -4.20
N LEU A 714 -36.49 -13.08 -3.58
CA LEU A 714 -36.35 -13.04 -2.13
C LEU A 714 -35.62 -11.75 -1.78
N ARG A 715 -36.17 -10.95 -0.86
CA ARG A 715 -35.56 -9.70 -0.39
C ARG A 715 -35.25 -9.77 1.10
N MET A 716 -34.12 -9.20 1.49
CA MET A 716 -33.76 -9.00 2.90
C MET A 716 -34.67 -7.91 3.48
N LYS A 717 -35.18 -8.10 4.69
CA LYS A 717 -36.03 -7.13 5.40
C LYS A 717 -35.16 -6.24 6.28
N GLN A 718 -34.60 -5.20 5.69
CA GLN A 718 -33.64 -4.27 6.27
C GLN A 718 -34.35 -2.97 6.70
N ASP A 719 -33.83 -1.81 6.31
CA ASP A 719 -34.36 -0.50 6.66
C ASP A 719 -34.48 0.40 5.42
N MET A 720 -35.71 0.51 4.90
CA MET A 720 -36.04 1.33 3.74
C MET A 720 -35.91 2.84 4.00
N GLN A 721 -35.86 3.29 5.25
CA GLN A 721 -35.71 4.70 5.62
C GLN A 721 -34.27 5.11 5.90
N SER A 722 -33.33 4.15 5.93
CA SER A 722 -31.91 4.42 6.20
C SER A 722 -31.32 5.48 5.27
N ASP A 723 -30.29 6.19 5.72
CA ASP A 723 -29.50 7.08 4.86
C ASP A 723 -28.58 6.29 3.91
N ASN A 724 -28.32 5.01 4.22
CA ASN A 724 -27.56 4.12 3.36
C ASN A 724 -28.48 3.33 2.42
N PHE A 725 -28.39 3.60 1.11
CA PHE A 725 -29.19 2.94 0.08
C PHE A 725 -28.99 1.41 -0.01
N ASN A 726 -27.87 0.89 0.51
CA ASN A 726 -27.60 -0.55 0.59
C ASN A 726 -28.37 -1.24 1.73
N MET A 727 -29.15 -0.49 2.52
CA MET A 727 -30.08 -1.04 3.51
C MET A 727 -31.52 -1.12 2.98
N TYR A 728 -31.75 -0.81 1.69
CA TYR A 728 -33.10 -0.77 1.09
C TYR A 728 -33.52 -2.14 0.58
N ASP A 729 -33.85 -3.02 1.53
CA ASP A 729 -34.35 -4.37 1.31
C ASP A 729 -33.70 -5.05 0.09
N LEU A 730 -32.38 -5.29 0.17
CA LEU A 730 -31.59 -5.84 -0.93
C LEU A 730 -32.12 -7.22 -1.37
N ILE A 731 -32.02 -7.50 -2.68
CA ILE A 731 -32.40 -8.80 -3.24
C ILE A 731 -31.40 -9.85 -2.77
N ALA A 732 -31.88 -10.91 -2.13
CA ALA A 732 -31.12 -12.09 -1.74
C ALA A 732 -31.11 -13.17 -2.83
N TYR A 733 -32.25 -13.46 -3.46
CA TYR A 733 -32.37 -14.47 -4.53
C TYR A 733 -33.19 -13.99 -5.71
N ARG A 734 -32.79 -14.45 -6.90
CA ARG A 734 -33.47 -14.27 -8.18
C ARG A 734 -33.72 -15.62 -8.86
N ILE A 735 -34.77 -15.71 -9.66
CA ILE A 735 -35.07 -16.89 -10.49
C ILE A 735 -34.33 -16.76 -11.82
N LYS A 736 -33.60 -17.80 -12.22
CA LYS A 736 -33.06 -17.99 -13.57
C LYS A 736 -33.13 -19.48 -13.91
N PHE A 737 -33.60 -19.83 -15.11
CA PHE A 737 -33.67 -21.20 -15.61
C PHE A 737 -32.46 -21.59 -16.45
N THR A 738 -31.56 -20.63 -16.75
CA THR A 738 -30.26 -20.93 -17.37
C THR A 738 -29.48 -21.90 -16.49
N PRO A 739 -29.05 -23.07 -17.01
CA PRO A 739 -28.24 -24.03 -16.27
C PRO A 739 -26.91 -23.42 -15.82
N HIS A 740 -26.47 -23.77 -14.62
CA HIS A 740 -25.20 -23.29 -14.07
C HIS A 740 -24.01 -24.07 -14.63
N PRO A 741 -22.91 -23.43 -15.07
CA PRO A 741 -21.76 -24.13 -15.63
C PRO A 741 -21.10 -25.13 -14.67
N HIS A 742 -21.01 -24.76 -13.39
CA HIS A 742 -20.51 -25.64 -12.33
C HIS A 742 -21.58 -26.52 -11.66
N ALA A 743 -22.67 -25.95 -11.13
CA ALA A 743 -23.71 -26.66 -10.39
C ALA A 743 -24.80 -27.37 -11.25
N GLY A 744 -24.76 -27.23 -12.58
CA GLY A 744 -25.72 -27.84 -13.50
C GLY A 744 -27.14 -27.26 -13.40
N ASP A 745 -28.14 -28.10 -13.60
CA ASP A 745 -29.58 -27.78 -13.58
C ASP A 745 -30.24 -28.02 -12.22
N LYS A 746 -29.45 -28.25 -11.16
CA LYS A 746 -29.94 -28.53 -9.80
C LYS A 746 -30.69 -27.34 -9.19
N TRP A 747 -30.39 -26.12 -9.64
CA TRP A 747 -30.94 -24.88 -9.09
C TRP A 747 -31.56 -24.02 -10.19
N CYS A 748 -32.72 -23.44 -9.91
CA CYS A 748 -33.34 -22.38 -10.74
C CYS A 748 -33.51 -21.06 -9.98
N ILE A 749 -32.99 -20.99 -8.75
CA ILE A 749 -32.87 -19.77 -7.96
C ILE A 749 -31.39 -19.58 -7.61
N TYR A 750 -30.91 -18.36 -7.75
CA TYR A 750 -29.51 -18.03 -7.52
C TYR A 750 -29.39 -16.86 -6.55
N PRO A 751 -28.46 -16.94 -5.59
CA PRO A 751 -28.22 -15.86 -4.66
C PRO A 751 -27.63 -14.64 -5.38
N SER A 752 -27.84 -13.45 -4.82
CA SER A 752 -27.15 -12.24 -5.25
C SER A 752 -25.72 -12.19 -4.68
N TYR A 753 -24.88 -11.35 -5.28
CA TYR A 753 -23.54 -11.07 -4.78
C TYR A 753 -23.55 -10.62 -3.31
N ASP A 754 -24.42 -9.65 -2.98
CA ASP A 754 -24.53 -9.09 -1.62
C ASP A 754 -24.91 -10.13 -0.57
N TYR A 755 -25.71 -11.13 -0.97
CA TYR A 755 -26.12 -12.22 -0.09
C TYR A 755 -25.05 -13.30 0.03
N ALA A 756 -24.52 -13.77 -1.09
CA ALA A 756 -23.60 -14.90 -1.11
C ALA A 756 -22.22 -14.56 -0.53
N HIS A 757 -21.64 -13.43 -0.96
CA HIS A 757 -20.24 -13.13 -0.75
C HIS A 757 -19.86 -13.06 0.75
N CYS A 758 -20.67 -12.38 1.55
CA CYS A 758 -20.43 -12.24 2.99
C CYS A 758 -20.65 -13.55 3.77
N ILE A 759 -21.67 -14.33 3.39
CA ILE A 759 -21.94 -15.62 4.03
C ILE A 759 -20.81 -16.60 3.73
N VAL A 760 -20.34 -16.67 2.48
CA VAL A 760 -19.25 -17.57 2.11
C VAL A 760 -17.94 -17.16 2.80
N ASP A 761 -17.67 -15.86 2.98
CA ASP A 761 -16.54 -15.42 3.81
C ASP A 761 -16.63 -15.96 5.25
N SER A 762 -17.84 -15.98 5.82
CA SER A 762 -18.09 -16.55 7.15
C SER A 762 -17.88 -18.07 7.17
N LEU A 763 -18.41 -18.79 6.17
CA LEU A 763 -18.30 -20.25 6.05
C LEU A 763 -16.85 -20.71 5.84
N GLU A 764 -16.09 -19.99 5.01
CA GLU A 764 -14.66 -20.26 4.76
C GLU A 764 -13.74 -19.81 5.91
N ASN A 765 -14.31 -19.23 6.98
CA ASN A 765 -13.58 -18.68 8.12
C ASN A 765 -12.51 -17.65 7.68
N ILE A 766 -12.88 -16.77 6.75
CA ILE A 766 -12.01 -15.69 6.30
C ILE A 766 -11.73 -14.74 7.47
N THR A 767 -10.47 -14.54 7.81
CA THR A 767 -10.10 -13.60 8.88
C THR A 767 -10.11 -12.16 8.36
N HIS A 768 -9.57 -11.95 7.15
CA HIS A 768 -9.49 -10.63 6.52
C HIS A 768 -10.17 -10.66 5.15
N SER A 769 -11.35 -10.06 5.06
CA SER A 769 -12.11 -9.85 3.84
C SER A 769 -11.69 -8.52 3.22
N LEU A 770 -10.69 -8.55 2.35
CA LEU A 770 -10.14 -7.35 1.73
C LEU A 770 -10.85 -7.07 0.41
N CYS A 771 -11.27 -5.83 0.18
CA CYS A 771 -11.96 -5.41 -1.03
C CYS A 771 -11.61 -3.96 -1.39
N THR A 772 -12.15 -3.44 -2.48
CA THR A 772 -11.87 -2.06 -2.91
C THR A 772 -12.88 -1.07 -2.28
N LEU A 773 -12.50 0.22 -2.21
CA LEU A 773 -13.31 1.27 -1.57
C LEU A 773 -14.68 1.49 -2.19
N GLU A 774 -14.92 1.08 -3.44
CA GLU A 774 -16.26 1.10 -4.04
C GLU A 774 -17.31 0.30 -3.24
N PHE A 775 -16.87 -0.62 -2.37
CA PHE A 775 -17.73 -1.44 -1.53
C PHE A 775 -17.90 -0.91 -0.09
N GLU A 776 -17.29 0.21 0.29
CA GLU A 776 -17.36 0.74 1.67
C GLU A 776 -18.82 0.96 2.13
N THR A 777 -19.67 1.53 1.26
CA THR A 777 -21.09 1.76 1.58
C THR A 777 -21.86 0.45 1.80
N ARG A 778 -21.36 -0.70 1.29
CA ARG A 778 -21.96 -2.02 1.46
C ARG A 778 -21.51 -2.73 2.74
N ARG A 779 -20.53 -2.18 3.45
CA ARG A 779 -20.06 -2.73 4.73
C ARG A 779 -21.20 -2.86 5.74
N ALA A 780 -22.12 -1.90 5.77
CA ALA A 780 -23.30 -1.94 6.64
C ALA A 780 -24.21 -3.15 6.34
N SER A 781 -24.55 -3.39 5.07
CA SER A 781 -25.37 -4.53 4.66
C SER A 781 -24.65 -5.87 4.85
N TYR A 782 -23.33 -5.90 4.65
CA TYR A 782 -22.49 -7.08 4.88
C TYR A 782 -22.61 -7.55 6.34
N TYR A 783 -22.31 -6.67 7.31
CA TYR A 783 -22.36 -7.06 8.71
C TYR A 783 -23.78 -7.25 9.23
N TRP A 784 -24.75 -6.49 8.73
CA TRP A 784 -26.16 -6.69 9.07
C TRP A 784 -26.61 -8.14 8.79
N LEU A 785 -26.26 -8.68 7.63
CA LEU A 785 -26.68 -10.03 7.24
C LEU A 785 -26.06 -11.10 8.14
N LEU A 786 -24.76 -10.99 8.43
CA LEU A 786 -24.05 -11.92 9.31
C LEU A 786 -24.58 -11.85 10.75
N HIS A 787 -24.88 -10.64 11.23
CA HIS A 787 -25.50 -10.44 12.53
C HIS A 787 -26.91 -11.04 12.60
N ALA A 788 -27.76 -10.81 11.59
CA ALA A 788 -29.12 -11.36 11.53
C ALA A 788 -29.13 -12.90 11.53
N LEU A 789 -28.13 -13.52 10.89
CA LEU A 789 -27.92 -14.97 10.89
C LEU A 789 -27.21 -15.49 12.15
N GLY A 790 -26.57 -14.63 12.94
CA GLY A 790 -25.85 -15.01 14.15
C GLY A 790 -24.59 -15.85 13.86
N ILE A 791 -23.93 -15.57 12.74
CA ILE A 791 -22.72 -16.28 12.28
C ILE A 791 -21.48 -15.39 12.42
N TYR A 792 -20.30 -15.99 12.22
CA TYR A 792 -19.01 -15.31 12.35
C TYR A 792 -18.91 -14.11 11.39
N GLN A 793 -18.29 -13.01 11.86
CA GLN A 793 -18.11 -11.76 11.13
C GLN A 793 -16.63 -11.55 10.79
N PRO A 794 -16.22 -11.78 9.53
CA PRO A 794 -14.87 -11.48 9.05
C PRO A 794 -14.49 -10.01 9.20
N TYR A 795 -13.20 -9.72 9.41
CA TYR A 795 -12.72 -8.33 9.38
C TYR A 795 -12.68 -7.82 7.94
N VAL A 796 -13.60 -6.92 7.60
CA VAL A 796 -13.66 -6.26 6.29
C VAL A 796 -12.77 -5.01 6.28
N TRP A 797 -11.94 -4.88 5.26
CA TRP A 797 -11.11 -3.69 5.05
C TRP A 797 -10.96 -3.34 3.57
N GLU A 798 -11.19 -2.07 3.26
CA GLU A 798 -11.25 -1.55 1.90
C GLU A 798 -9.98 -0.78 1.54
N TYR A 799 -9.40 -1.09 0.38
CA TYR A 799 -8.25 -0.40 -0.20
C TYR A 799 -8.58 0.38 -1.46
N SER A 800 -7.75 1.37 -1.78
CA SER A 800 -7.87 2.16 -3.00
C SER A 800 -7.65 1.31 -4.26
N ARG A 801 -8.49 1.49 -5.26
CA ARG A 801 -8.29 0.81 -6.55
C ARG A 801 -7.01 1.32 -7.22
N LEU A 802 -6.28 0.43 -7.88
CA LEU A 802 -5.16 0.84 -8.72
C LEU A 802 -5.68 1.38 -10.05
N ASN A 803 -5.49 2.67 -10.33
CA ASN A 803 -5.75 3.27 -11.65
C ASN A 803 -4.44 3.72 -12.28
N ILE A 804 -4.25 3.46 -13.57
CA ILE A 804 -3.04 3.82 -14.33
C ILE A 804 -3.38 4.80 -15.45
N SER A 805 -2.50 5.77 -15.71
CA SER A 805 -2.65 6.73 -16.81
C SER A 805 -2.54 6.07 -18.19
N ASN A 806 -3.07 6.74 -19.23
CA ASN A 806 -2.98 6.35 -20.65
C ASN A 806 -3.56 4.96 -20.96
N THR A 807 -4.52 4.50 -20.15
CA THR A 807 -5.19 3.21 -20.35
C THR A 807 -6.63 3.24 -19.86
N VAL A 808 -7.40 2.22 -20.22
CA VAL A 808 -8.75 1.96 -19.70
C VAL A 808 -8.78 0.59 -19.05
N MET A 809 -9.30 0.50 -17.83
CA MET A 809 -9.41 -0.79 -17.12
C MET A 809 -10.84 -1.33 -17.02
N SER A 810 -11.85 -0.52 -17.36
CA SER A 810 -13.22 -1.00 -17.27
C SER A 810 -13.47 -2.11 -18.27
N LYS A 811 -14.05 -3.22 -17.81
CA LYS A 811 -14.36 -4.39 -18.65
C LYS A 811 -15.19 -4.02 -19.88
N ARG A 812 -16.17 -3.12 -19.74
CA ARG A 812 -17.00 -2.63 -20.85
C ARG A 812 -16.16 -1.96 -21.95
N LYS A 813 -15.23 -1.07 -21.56
CA LYS A 813 -14.34 -0.39 -22.52
C LYS A 813 -13.33 -1.36 -23.15
N LEU A 814 -12.72 -2.25 -22.35
CA LEU A 814 -11.79 -3.27 -22.86
C LEU A 814 -12.47 -4.22 -23.86
N ASN A 815 -13.67 -4.70 -23.54
CA ASN A 815 -14.43 -5.58 -24.43
C ASN A 815 -14.76 -4.89 -25.75
N ARG A 816 -15.08 -3.59 -25.71
CA ARG A 816 -15.32 -2.78 -26.91
C ARG A 816 -14.08 -2.69 -27.79
N LEU A 817 -12.89 -2.42 -27.22
CA LEU A 817 -11.63 -2.36 -27.97
C LEU A 817 -11.34 -3.68 -28.71
N VAL A 818 -11.55 -4.82 -28.05
CA VAL A 818 -11.32 -6.14 -28.64
C VAL A 818 -12.37 -6.47 -29.69
N THR A 819 -13.66 -6.25 -29.40
CA THR A 819 -14.77 -6.59 -30.31
C THR A 819 -14.75 -5.74 -31.57
N GLU A 820 -14.43 -4.46 -31.45
CA GLU A 820 -14.30 -3.53 -32.58
C GLU A 820 -12.93 -3.62 -33.29
N LYS A 821 -12.04 -4.52 -32.86
CA LYS A 821 -10.70 -4.78 -33.45
C LYS A 821 -9.75 -3.57 -33.48
N TRP A 822 -9.81 -2.71 -32.46
CA TRP A 822 -8.77 -1.69 -32.22
C TRP A 822 -7.45 -2.31 -31.73
N VAL A 823 -7.54 -3.53 -31.19
CA VAL A 823 -6.44 -4.36 -30.68
C VAL A 823 -6.58 -5.80 -31.19
N ASP A 824 -5.49 -6.57 -31.17
CA ASP A 824 -5.45 -7.93 -31.75
C ASP A 824 -6.26 -8.95 -30.92
N GLY A 825 -6.44 -8.68 -29.62
CA GLY A 825 -7.09 -9.60 -28.68
C GLY A 825 -6.95 -9.14 -27.24
N TRP A 826 -7.39 -9.98 -26.30
CA TRP A 826 -7.28 -9.71 -24.85
C TRP A 826 -5.85 -9.80 -24.32
N ASP A 827 -4.96 -10.44 -25.06
CA ASP A 827 -3.54 -10.57 -24.77
C ASP A 827 -2.68 -9.58 -25.57
N ASP A 828 -3.28 -8.58 -26.24
CA ASP A 828 -2.53 -7.54 -26.96
C ASP A 828 -1.56 -6.80 -26.01
N PRO A 829 -0.26 -6.65 -26.35
CA PRO A 829 0.74 -6.00 -25.51
C PRO A 829 0.45 -4.55 -25.11
N ARG A 830 -0.45 -3.86 -25.81
CA ARG A 830 -0.88 -2.48 -25.50
C ARG A 830 -1.94 -2.43 -24.40
N LEU A 831 -2.62 -3.54 -24.12
CA LEU A 831 -3.59 -3.64 -23.04
C LEU A 831 -2.91 -3.88 -21.69
N MET A 832 -3.50 -3.31 -20.63
CA MET A 832 -3.08 -3.56 -19.25
C MET A 832 -3.75 -4.80 -18.65
N THR A 833 -4.17 -5.75 -19.50
CA THR A 833 -4.53 -7.10 -19.07
C THR A 833 -3.28 -7.83 -18.59
N LEU A 834 -3.39 -8.72 -17.62
CA LEU A 834 -2.23 -9.49 -17.16
C LEU A 834 -1.72 -10.44 -18.27
N ALA A 835 -2.63 -10.92 -19.11
CA ALA A 835 -2.27 -11.64 -20.35
C ALA A 835 -1.44 -10.76 -21.31
N GLY A 836 -1.88 -9.51 -21.55
CA GLY A 836 -1.19 -8.56 -22.41
C GLY A 836 0.19 -8.17 -21.89
N LEU A 837 0.30 -7.90 -20.59
CA LEU A 837 1.59 -7.61 -19.94
C LEU A 837 2.55 -8.81 -20.00
N ARG A 838 2.05 -10.02 -19.77
CA ARG A 838 2.85 -11.24 -19.92
C ARG A 838 3.33 -11.41 -21.35
N ARG A 839 2.46 -11.23 -22.35
CA ARG A 839 2.83 -11.31 -23.78
C ARG A 839 3.80 -10.20 -24.19
N ARG A 840 3.69 -9.01 -23.59
CA ARG A 840 4.63 -7.88 -23.76
C ARG A 840 6.04 -8.22 -23.25
N GLY A 841 6.19 -9.24 -22.40
CA GLY A 841 7.46 -9.64 -21.79
C GLY A 841 7.69 -9.04 -20.40
N VAL A 842 6.65 -8.49 -19.78
CA VAL A 842 6.70 -8.04 -18.37
C VAL A 842 6.70 -9.27 -17.46
N THR A 843 7.52 -9.27 -16.42
CA THR A 843 7.62 -10.34 -15.43
C THR A 843 6.65 -10.12 -14.27
N SER A 844 6.21 -11.19 -13.62
CA SER A 844 5.32 -11.11 -12.45
C SER A 844 5.99 -10.47 -11.25
N THR A 845 7.30 -10.69 -11.08
CA THR A 845 8.16 -10.05 -10.08
C THR A 845 8.17 -8.52 -10.22
N ALA A 846 8.27 -7.99 -11.44
CA ALA A 846 8.25 -6.55 -11.66
C ALA A 846 6.89 -5.94 -11.32
N ILE A 847 5.80 -6.64 -11.64
CA ILE A 847 4.43 -6.21 -11.29
C ILE A 847 4.25 -6.23 -9.77
N ASN A 848 4.67 -7.30 -9.09
CA ASN A 848 4.59 -7.40 -7.63
C ASN A 848 5.43 -6.31 -6.94
N ALA A 849 6.63 -6.01 -7.46
CA ALA A 849 7.49 -4.93 -6.96
C ALA A 849 6.84 -3.55 -7.18
N PHE A 850 6.20 -3.33 -8.33
CA PHE A 850 5.43 -2.11 -8.61
C PHE A 850 4.27 -1.94 -7.62
N VAL A 851 3.48 -2.99 -7.38
CA VAL A 851 2.37 -2.93 -6.42
C VAL A 851 2.87 -2.68 -5.01
N ARG A 852 3.96 -3.35 -4.59
CA ARG A 852 4.62 -3.11 -3.30
C ARG A 852 5.06 -1.65 -3.17
N GLY A 853 5.68 -1.10 -4.21
CA GLY A 853 6.17 0.28 -4.23
C GLY A 853 5.06 1.35 -4.21
N ILE A 854 3.84 1.03 -4.67
CA ILE A 854 2.68 1.92 -4.53
C ILE A 854 2.13 1.90 -3.10
N GLY A 855 2.19 0.76 -2.42
CA GLY A 855 1.67 0.57 -1.07
C GLY A 855 0.17 0.28 -1.01
N ILE A 856 -0.30 0.01 0.21
CA ILE A 856 -1.70 -0.29 0.52
C ILE A 856 -2.29 0.92 1.26
N THR A 857 -3.19 1.66 0.62
CA THR A 857 -3.78 2.89 1.16
C THR A 857 -5.29 2.89 1.00
N ARG A 858 -5.96 3.76 1.76
CA ARG A 858 -7.40 4.06 1.62
C ARG A 858 -7.68 5.37 0.87
N SER A 859 -6.66 5.99 0.30
CA SER A 859 -6.81 7.23 -0.47
C SER A 859 -7.24 6.88 -1.88
N ASP A 860 -8.53 7.04 -2.18
CA ASP A 860 -9.01 7.07 -3.56
C ASP A 860 -8.46 8.33 -4.25
N CYS A 861 -8.13 8.20 -5.55
CA CYS A 861 -7.68 9.27 -6.48
C CYS A 861 -6.18 9.37 -6.85
N SER A 862 -5.28 8.47 -6.45
CA SER A 862 -3.93 8.47 -7.04
C SER A 862 -3.90 7.76 -8.40
N MET A 863 -4.13 8.51 -9.48
CA MET A 863 -3.81 8.02 -10.82
C MET A 863 -2.29 7.81 -10.92
N ILE A 864 -1.87 6.56 -11.08
CA ILE A 864 -0.45 6.22 -11.18
C ILE A 864 0.00 6.38 -12.63
N HIS A 865 1.01 7.20 -12.88
CA HIS A 865 1.59 7.33 -14.21
C HIS A 865 2.19 6.00 -14.69
N LEU A 866 1.95 5.66 -15.96
CA LEU A 866 2.49 4.45 -16.60
C LEU A 866 4.02 4.36 -16.49
N SER A 867 4.72 5.50 -16.48
CA SER A 867 6.18 5.57 -16.32
C SER A 867 6.70 4.90 -15.03
N ARG A 868 5.89 4.87 -13.96
CA ARG A 868 6.25 4.20 -12.70
C ARG A 868 6.25 2.68 -12.85
N LEU A 869 5.28 2.13 -13.57
CA LEU A 869 5.29 0.70 -13.91
C LEU A 869 6.51 0.36 -14.79
N GLU A 870 6.77 1.18 -15.81
CA GLU A 870 7.92 0.98 -16.70
C GLU A 870 9.26 1.11 -15.96
N TYR A 871 9.35 1.93 -14.93
CA TYR A 871 10.53 2.02 -14.07
C TYR A 871 10.84 0.67 -13.42
N HIS A 872 9.87 0.05 -12.75
CA HIS A 872 10.07 -1.28 -12.12
C HIS A 872 10.39 -2.37 -13.15
N ILE A 873 9.77 -2.31 -14.34
CA ILE A 873 10.08 -3.22 -15.45
C ILE A 873 11.55 -3.04 -15.90
N ARG A 874 11.99 -1.80 -16.10
CA ARG A 874 13.37 -1.50 -16.52
C ARG A 874 14.39 -1.93 -15.48
N GLU A 875 14.14 -1.67 -14.21
CA GLU A 875 15.03 -2.07 -13.10
C GLU A 875 15.27 -3.59 -13.06
N GLU A 876 14.21 -4.38 -13.25
CA GLU A 876 14.34 -5.82 -13.27
C GLU A 876 14.98 -6.36 -14.56
N LEU A 877 14.49 -5.92 -15.73
CA LEU A 877 15.03 -6.39 -17.01
C LEU A 877 16.48 -5.94 -17.21
N ASN A 878 16.89 -4.83 -16.62
CA ASN A 878 18.30 -4.42 -16.61
C ASN A 878 19.19 -5.47 -15.92
N LYS A 879 18.69 -6.19 -14.91
CA LYS A 879 19.44 -7.23 -14.20
C LYS A 879 19.30 -8.60 -14.88
N THR A 880 18.11 -8.95 -15.35
CA THR A 880 17.78 -10.31 -15.78
C THR A 880 17.93 -10.55 -17.29
N ALA A 881 17.62 -9.56 -18.13
CA ALA A 881 17.54 -9.76 -19.58
C ALA A 881 18.93 -9.80 -20.25
N PRO A 882 19.26 -10.86 -21.01
CA PRO A 882 20.51 -10.93 -21.77
C PRO A 882 20.48 -9.97 -22.97
N ARG A 883 21.55 -9.20 -23.16
CA ARG A 883 21.70 -8.24 -24.26
C ARG A 883 22.13 -8.94 -25.53
N SER A 884 21.28 -8.87 -26.55
CA SER A 884 21.58 -9.27 -27.92
C SER A 884 21.53 -8.05 -28.84
N ILE A 885 22.25 -8.10 -29.97
CA ILE A 885 22.27 -7.00 -30.93
C ILE A 885 21.34 -7.33 -32.09
N ALA A 886 20.45 -6.39 -32.43
CA ALA A 886 19.59 -6.42 -33.60
C ALA A 886 19.58 -5.04 -34.26
N VAL A 887 19.31 -5.00 -35.56
CA VAL A 887 19.21 -3.77 -36.37
C VAL A 887 17.83 -3.74 -37.02
N LEU A 888 17.11 -2.63 -36.88
CA LEU A 888 15.70 -2.49 -37.31
C LEU A 888 15.62 -2.10 -38.79
N HIS A 889 16.36 -1.07 -39.20
CA HIS A 889 16.46 -0.65 -40.58
C HIS A 889 17.89 -0.87 -41.08
N PRO A 890 18.22 -2.08 -41.56
CA PRO A 890 19.59 -2.44 -41.89
C PRO A 890 20.15 -1.63 -43.07
N LEU A 891 21.31 -1.04 -42.85
CA LEU A 891 22.13 -0.40 -43.87
C LEU A 891 23.44 -1.20 -44.02
N LYS A 892 23.71 -1.65 -45.23
CA LYS A 892 24.84 -2.51 -45.54
C LYS A 892 26.15 -1.72 -45.52
N VAL A 893 27.15 -2.26 -44.83
CA VAL A 893 28.52 -1.75 -44.75
C VAL A 893 29.49 -2.85 -45.17
N VAL A 894 30.30 -2.59 -46.17
CA VAL A 894 31.33 -3.50 -46.69
C VAL A 894 32.70 -3.03 -46.23
N ILE A 895 33.38 -3.89 -45.49
CA ILE A 895 34.73 -3.68 -44.99
C ILE A 895 35.73 -4.09 -46.08
N THR A 896 36.42 -3.12 -46.67
CA THR A 896 37.24 -3.32 -47.89
C THR A 896 38.59 -3.95 -47.62
N ASN A 897 39.16 -3.75 -46.43
CA ASN A 897 40.47 -4.25 -46.04
C ASN A 897 40.42 -5.59 -45.26
N LEU A 898 39.28 -6.28 -45.25
CA LEU A 898 39.11 -7.63 -44.69
C LEU A 898 38.84 -8.64 -45.83
N GLU A 899 39.48 -9.81 -45.79
CA GLU A 899 39.27 -10.84 -46.83
C GLU A 899 37.82 -11.38 -46.82
N ALA A 900 37.22 -11.48 -48.01
CA ALA A 900 35.79 -11.76 -48.19
C ALA A 900 35.30 -13.16 -47.77
N LYS A 901 36.20 -14.05 -47.30
CA LYS A 901 35.86 -15.44 -46.94
C LYS A 901 36.16 -15.78 -45.48
N THR A 902 36.53 -14.79 -44.67
CA THR A 902 36.99 -15.00 -43.30
C THR A 902 35.94 -14.50 -42.32
N THR A 903 35.43 -15.40 -41.48
CA THR A 903 34.55 -15.05 -40.35
C THR A 903 35.30 -15.31 -39.06
N THR A 904 35.29 -14.33 -38.15
CA THR A 904 35.93 -14.42 -36.84
C THR A 904 34.87 -14.28 -35.76
N ASP A 905 34.83 -15.22 -34.80
CA ASP A 905 33.95 -15.10 -33.64
C ASP A 905 34.54 -14.12 -32.63
N LEU A 906 33.74 -13.11 -32.25
CA LEU A 906 34.07 -12.14 -31.22
C LEU A 906 33.26 -12.43 -29.95
N GLU A 907 33.83 -12.12 -28.79
CA GLU A 907 33.14 -12.27 -27.51
C GLU A 907 32.34 -11.01 -27.16
N ALA A 908 31.03 -11.18 -27.04
CA ALA A 908 30.10 -10.14 -26.57
C ALA A 908 29.58 -10.50 -25.18
N ARG A 909 29.38 -9.47 -24.34
CA ARG A 909 28.83 -9.64 -22.99
C ARG A 909 27.30 -9.70 -23.04
N LYS A 910 26.71 -10.68 -22.34
CA LYS A 910 25.25 -10.80 -22.14
C LYS A 910 24.73 -9.76 -21.15
N TRP A 911 25.47 -9.46 -20.09
CA TRP A 911 25.09 -8.45 -19.10
C TRP A 911 26.22 -7.43 -18.93
N PRO A 912 25.92 -6.12 -18.89
CA PRO A 912 26.95 -5.08 -18.79
C PRO A 912 27.81 -5.20 -17.51
N ASP A 913 27.17 -5.53 -16.40
CA ASP A 913 27.76 -5.53 -15.05
C ASP A 913 28.30 -6.90 -14.61
N ALA A 914 28.25 -7.91 -15.49
CA ALA A 914 28.77 -9.24 -15.16
C ALA A 914 30.29 -9.21 -14.94
N GLN A 915 30.74 -9.93 -13.91
CA GLN A 915 32.16 -10.07 -13.62
C GLN A 915 32.87 -10.79 -14.77
N THR A 916 34.08 -10.34 -15.11
CA THR A 916 34.86 -10.81 -16.25
C THR A 916 35.26 -12.28 -16.19
N ASP A 917 35.18 -12.89 -15.01
CA ASP A 917 35.74 -14.21 -14.74
C ASP A 917 34.69 -15.33 -14.97
N ASP A 918 33.43 -14.97 -15.22
CA ASP A 918 32.36 -15.90 -15.55
C ASP A 918 32.21 -16.09 -17.07
N ALA A 919 32.68 -17.22 -17.58
CA ALA A 919 32.56 -17.57 -19.01
C ALA A 919 31.10 -17.64 -19.49
N SER A 920 30.12 -17.87 -18.60
CA SER A 920 28.69 -17.91 -18.95
C SER A 920 28.12 -16.52 -19.28
N ALA A 921 28.80 -15.46 -18.86
CA ALA A 921 28.45 -14.06 -19.12
C ALA A 921 28.70 -13.60 -20.55
N PHE A 922 29.34 -14.43 -21.39
CA PHE A 922 29.69 -14.10 -22.76
C PHE A 922 28.92 -14.97 -23.77
N TYR A 923 28.78 -14.45 -24.99
CA TYR A 923 28.32 -15.18 -26.16
C TYR A 923 29.16 -14.78 -27.38
N LYS A 924 29.21 -15.66 -28.37
CA LYS A 924 29.97 -15.44 -29.59
C LYS A 924 29.12 -14.71 -30.62
N VAL A 925 29.71 -13.72 -31.27
CA VAL A 925 29.11 -12.94 -32.37
C VAL A 925 30.03 -13.04 -33.59
N PRO A 926 29.53 -13.50 -34.75
CA PRO A 926 30.35 -13.59 -35.95
C PRO A 926 30.68 -12.19 -36.46
N PHE A 927 31.93 -11.98 -36.88
CA PHE A 927 32.41 -10.79 -37.56
C PHE A 927 32.94 -11.16 -38.94
N SER A 928 32.39 -10.56 -39.98
CA SER A 928 32.75 -10.79 -41.38
C SER A 928 32.95 -9.45 -42.11
N ASN A 929 33.29 -9.49 -43.40
CA ASN A 929 33.52 -8.29 -44.20
C ASN A 929 32.23 -7.51 -44.49
N THR A 930 31.06 -8.14 -44.33
CA THR A 930 29.77 -7.48 -44.55
C THR A 930 29.03 -7.38 -43.22
N VAL A 931 28.83 -6.14 -42.78
CA VAL A 931 28.09 -5.82 -41.55
C VAL A 931 26.91 -4.90 -41.87
N TYR A 932 25.88 -4.97 -41.05
CA TYR A 932 24.69 -4.14 -41.12
C TYR A 932 24.63 -3.27 -39.88
N ILE A 933 24.41 -1.98 -40.08
CA ILE A 933 24.19 -0.99 -39.02
C ILE A 933 22.80 -0.37 -39.18
N GLU A 934 22.33 0.35 -38.18
CA GLU A 934 21.08 1.09 -38.28
C GLU A 934 21.19 2.23 -39.30
N ARG A 935 20.17 2.39 -40.16
CA ARG A 935 20.17 3.45 -41.17
C ARG A 935 20.27 4.85 -40.55
N SER A 936 19.70 5.07 -39.37
CA SER A 936 19.81 6.35 -38.64
C SER A 936 21.22 6.65 -38.10
N ASP A 937 22.06 5.62 -37.97
CA ASP A 937 23.44 5.73 -37.49
C ASP A 937 24.43 6.15 -38.59
N PHE A 938 23.95 6.45 -39.80
CA PHE A 938 24.73 7.05 -40.88
C PHE A 938 24.14 8.38 -41.37
N ARG A 939 25.00 9.38 -41.64
CA ARG A 939 24.63 10.66 -42.28
C ARG A 939 25.67 11.09 -43.31
N LEU A 940 25.22 11.72 -44.40
CA LEU A 940 26.10 12.28 -45.43
C LEU A 940 26.90 13.50 -44.96
N LYS A 941 26.32 14.30 -44.07
CA LYS A 941 26.96 15.48 -43.48
C LYS A 941 27.18 15.25 -41.99
N ASP A 942 28.43 15.39 -41.55
CA ASP A 942 28.79 15.30 -40.14
C ASP A 942 28.40 16.58 -39.37
N SER A 943 28.21 16.44 -38.05
CA SER A 943 28.05 17.56 -37.13
C SER A 943 28.82 17.31 -35.83
N LYS A 944 29.19 18.37 -35.10
CA LYS A 944 30.02 18.26 -33.89
C LYS A 944 29.40 17.38 -32.80
N ASP A 945 28.07 17.34 -32.74
CA ASP A 945 27.30 16.60 -31.72
C ASP A 945 26.82 15.24 -32.21
N TYR A 946 27.18 14.85 -33.44
CA TYR A 946 26.83 13.54 -33.98
C TYR A 946 27.88 12.51 -33.57
N PHE A 947 27.45 11.34 -33.09
CA PHE A 947 28.34 10.24 -32.74
C PHE A 947 28.22 9.04 -33.70
N GLY A 948 27.39 9.15 -34.75
CA GLY A 948 27.27 8.12 -35.78
C GLY A 948 28.35 8.20 -36.87
N LEU A 949 28.19 7.36 -37.90
CA LEU A 949 29.11 7.23 -39.03
C LEU A 949 28.81 8.30 -40.09
N ALA A 950 29.86 8.90 -40.63
CA ALA A 950 29.79 9.87 -41.72
C ALA A 950 31.04 9.70 -42.61
N PRO A 951 31.03 10.18 -43.87
CA PRO A 951 32.20 10.12 -44.75
C PRO A 951 33.47 10.67 -44.08
N GLY A 952 34.54 9.86 -44.04
CA GLY A 952 35.82 10.22 -43.42
C GLY A 952 35.88 10.08 -41.89
N LYS A 953 34.76 9.83 -41.21
CA LYS A 953 34.66 9.67 -39.76
C LYS A 953 34.82 8.21 -39.34
N SER A 954 35.39 8.00 -38.15
CA SER A 954 35.54 6.68 -37.53
C SER A 954 34.57 6.46 -36.37
N VAL A 955 34.05 5.24 -36.25
CA VAL A 955 33.15 4.79 -35.17
C VAL A 955 33.56 3.39 -34.70
N LEU A 956 33.27 3.04 -33.44
CA LEU A 956 33.55 1.71 -32.89
C LEU A 956 32.34 0.80 -33.10
N LEU A 957 32.53 -0.34 -33.74
CA LEU A 957 31.53 -1.40 -33.69
C LEU A 957 31.54 -2.06 -32.31
N ARG A 958 30.39 -2.11 -31.63
CA ARG A 958 30.26 -2.64 -30.26
C ARG A 958 30.80 -4.07 -30.17
N TYR A 959 31.70 -4.34 -29.21
CA TYR A 959 32.44 -5.61 -29.06
C TYR A 959 33.39 -6.00 -30.20
N ALA A 960 33.60 -5.13 -31.20
CA ALA A 960 34.44 -5.40 -32.36
C ALA A 960 35.56 -4.36 -32.54
N PHE A 961 35.68 -3.81 -33.75
CA PHE A 961 36.78 -2.94 -34.19
C PHE A 961 36.26 -1.56 -34.61
N PRO A 962 37.08 -0.49 -34.49
CA PRO A 962 36.81 0.78 -35.14
C PRO A 962 36.76 0.63 -36.66
N ILE A 963 35.76 1.24 -37.30
CA ILE A 963 35.63 1.34 -38.76
C ILE A 963 35.64 2.81 -39.18
N LYS A 964 36.21 3.11 -40.35
CA LYS A 964 36.25 4.44 -40.97
C LYS A 964 35.55 4.39 -42.33
N CYS A 965 34.56 5.26 -42.52
CA CYS A 965 33.87 5.37 -43.82
C CYS A 965 34.82 5.95 -44.88
N THR A 966 35.05 5.19 -45.95
CA THR A 966 35.90 5.60 -47.08
C THR A 966 35.09 6.06 -48.28
N ASP A 967 33.97 5.40 -48.57
CA ASP A 967 33.16 5.66 -49.75
C ASP A 967 31.68 5.32 -49.51
N VAL A 968 30.78 5.91 -50.29
CA VAL A 968 29.33 5.81 -50.12
C VAL A 968 28.68 5.58 -51.49
N ILE A 969 27.95 4.47 -51.63
CA ILE A 969 27.20 4.16 -52.83
C ILE A 969 25.77 4.67 -52.68
N LEU A 970 25.41 5.62 -53.53
CA LEU A 970 24.08 6.21 -53.62
C LEU A 970 23.26 5.52 -54.70
N ALA A 971 21.94 5.51 -54.53
CA ALA A 971 20.99 5.12 -55.57
C ALA A 971 20.92 6.17 -56.69
N ASP A 972 20.13 5.87 -57.73
CA ASP A 972 19.96 6.74 -58.90
C ASP A 972 19.41 8.13 -58.56
N ASP A 973 18.67 8.25 -57.46
CA ASP A 973 18.14 9.51 -56.92
C ASP A 973 19.22 10.41 -56.29
N LYS A 974 20.44 9.91 -56.09
CA LYS A 974 21.56 10.57 -55.39
C LYS A 974 21.26 10.99 -53.95
N GLU A 975 20.16 10.51 -53.36
CA GLU A 975 19.76 10.82 -51.99
C GLU A 975 19.72 9.56 -51.11
N THR A 976 19.34 8.42 -51.67
CA THR A 976 19.23 7.16 -50.92
C THR A 976 20.57 6.45 -50.86
N VAL A 977 21.05 6.18 -49.64
CA VAL A 977 22.28 5.39 -49.40
C VAL A 977 21.95 3.90 -49.51
N LEU A 978 22.68 3.20 -50.40
CA LEU A 978 22.53 1.76 -50.61
C LEU A 978 23.57 0.95 -49.86
N GLU A 979 24.84 1.35 -49.96
CA GLU A 979 25.97 0.63 -49.39
C GLU A 979 27.04 1.61 -48.93
N ILE A 980 27.65 1.35 -47.78
CA ILE A 980 28.80 2.09 -47.27
C ILE A 980 30.03 1.22 -47.41
N ARG A 981 31.15 1.80 -47.86
CA ARG A 981 32.45 1.16 -47.82
C ARG A 981 33.27 1.74 -46.69
N ALA A 982 33.85 0.85 -45.89
CA ALA A 982 34.64 1.25 -44.74
C ALA A 982 35.92 0.42 -44.61
N GLU A 983 36.90 0.98 -43.91
CA GLU A 983 38.12 0.26 -43.50
C GLU A 983 38.11 0.05 -42.00
N TYR A 984 38.49 -1.15 -41.52
CA TYR A 984 38.60 -1.45 -40.09
C TYR A 984 40.04 -1.26 -39.58
N ASP A 985 40.18 -0.83 -38.32
CA ASP A 985 41.47 -0.72 -37.62
C ASP A 985 41.68 -1.89 -36.64
N PRO A 986 42.52 -2.90 -36.97
CA PRO A 986 42.80 -4.02 -36.08
C PRO A 986 43.60 -3.61 -34.84
N THR A 987 44.35 -2.50 -34.89
CA THR A 987 45.26 -2.08 -33.81
C THR A 987 44.52 -1.43 -32.64
N LYS A 988 43.26 -1.01 -32.83
CA LYS A 988 42.42 -0.30 -31.86
C LYS A 988 43.11 0.92 -31.21
N LYS A 989 44.11 1.52 -31.88
CA LYS A 989 44.92 2.62 -31.32
C LYS A 989 44.11 3.88 -31.13
N THR A 990 43.20 4.17 -32.05
CA THR A 990 42.35 5.36 -32.00
C THR A 990 40.97 4.95 -31.51
N LYS A 991 40.57 5.41 -30.31
CA LYS A 991 39.22 5.17 -29.79
C LYS A 991 38.28 6.28 -30.29
N PRO A 992 37.40 6.01 -31.26
CA PRO A 992 36.41 6.98 -31.70
C PRO A 992 35.40 7.28 -30.60
N LYS A 993 34.74 8.45 -30.69
CA LYS A 993 33.72 8.88 -29.71
C LYS A 993 32.42 8.08 -29.79
N GLY A 994 32.08 7.58 -30.98
CA GLY A 994 30.84 6.85 -31.24
C GLY A 994 30.98 5.35 -31.13
N VAL A 995 29.96 4.67 -30.60
CA VAL A 995 29.84 3.22 -30.56
C VAL A 995 28.53 2.81 -31.22
N LEU A 996 28.59 2.01 -32.29
CA LEU A 996 27.44 1.54 -33.04
C LEU A 996 27.16 0.07 -32.77
N HIS A 997 25.88 -0.28 -32.75
CA HIS A 997 25.43 -1.67 -32.77
C HIS A 997 25.39 -2.17 -34.22
N TRP A 998 25.61 -3.47 -34.41
CA TRP A 998 25.76 -4.06 -35.74
C TRP A 998 25.44 -5.56 -35.73
N VAL A 999 25.11 -6.08 -36.91
CA VAL A 999 24.96 -7.54 -37.15
C VAL A 999 25.75 -7.88 -38.40
N ALA A 1000 26.46 -9.01 -38.43
CA ALA A 1000 27.17 -9.45 -39.64
C ALA A 1000 26.55 -10.68 -40.27
N GLU A 1001 26.96 -10.96 -41.51
CA GLU A 1001 26.74 -12.25 -42.14
C GLU A 1001 27.40 -13.36 -41.29
N PRO A 1002 26.65 -14.37 -40.82
CA PRO A 1002 27.21 -15.46 -40.02
C PRO A 1002 28.21 -16.32 -40.79
N SER A 1003 28.07 -16.37 -42.12
CA SER A 1003 29.02 -16.99 -43.04
C SER A 1003 28.97 -16.26 -44.38
N PRO A 1004 30.05 -16.29 -45.19
CA PRO A 1004 30.12 -15.51 -46.43
C PRO A 1004 28.91 -15.74 -47.35
N GLY A 1005 28.16 -14.68 -47.65
CA GLY A 1005 27.00 -14.71 -48.54
C GLY A 1005 25.70 -15.25 -47.91
N VAL A 1006 25.66 -15.39 -46.58
CA VAL A 1006 24.45 -15.75 -45.84
C VAL A 1006 23.94 -14.52 -45.09
N ASP A 1007 22.71 -14.12 -45.37
CA ASP A 1007 22.05 -13.02 -44.67
C ASP A 1007 21.94 -13.30 -43.15
N PRO A 1008 22.01 -12.26 -42.30
CA PRO A 1008 21.68 -12.38 -40.88
C PRO A 1008 20.27 -12.92 -40.65
N LEU A 1009 20.02 -13.52 -39.48
CA LEU A 1009 18.70 -14.01 -39.10
C LEU A 1009 17.66 -12.87 -39.12
N LYS A 1010 16.66 -13.00 -40.01
CA LYS A 1010 15.57 -12.04 -40.12
C LYS A 1010 14.51 -12.35 -39.06
N VAL A 1011 14.15 -11.34 -38.29
CA VAL A 1011 13.14 -11.42 -37.22
C VAL A 1011 12.13 -10.29 -37.37
N GLU A 1012 10.87 -10.54 -36.98
CA GLU A 1012 9.84 -9.51 -36.90
C GLU A 1012 9.94 -8.82 -35.54
N ILE A 1013 10.12 -7.50 -35.53
CA ILE A 1013 10.11 -6.69 -34.30
C ILE A 1013 8.88 -5.78 -34.33
N ARG A 1014 8.03 -5.91 -33.31
CA ARG A 1014 6.82 -5.09 -33.15
C ARG A 1014 7.09 -4.00 -32.12
N LEU A 1015 7.08 -2.75 -32.56
CA LEU A 1015 7.26 -1.59 -31.69
C LEU A 1015 5.89 -1.11 -31.22
N PHE A 1016 5.64 -1.20 -29.92
CA PHE A 1016 4.39 -0.76 -29.30
C PHE A 1016 4.61 0.55 -28.54
N ASP A 1017 3.72 1.51 -28.75
CA ASP A 1017 3.61 2.75 -27.97
C ASP A 1017 2.32 2.72 -27.11
N ARG A 1018 2.07 3.79 -26.38
CA ARG A 1018 0.86 3.99 -25.58
C ARG A 1018 -0.39 3.90 -26.47
N LEU A 1019 -1.43 3.24 -25.97
CA LEU A 1019 -2.69 3.07 -26.71
C LEU A 1019 -3.51 4.37 -26.82
N PHE A 1020 -3.41 5.24 -25.81
CA PHE A 1020 -4.15 6.50 -25.73
C PHE A 1020 -3.21 7.69 -25.55
N LEU A 1021 -3.49 8.79 -26.26
CA LEU A 1021 -2.75 10.05 -26.12
C LEU A 1021 -3.09 10.77 -24.81
N SER A 1022 -4.37 10.76 -24.41
CA SER A 1022 -4.82 11.32 -23.13
C SER A 1022 -4.30 10.52 -21.94
N GLU A 1023 -3.89 11.21 -20.88
CA GLU A 1023 -3.52 10.58 -19.61
C GLU A 1023 -4.72 9.95 -18.90
N ASN A 1024 -5.92 10.55 -19.04
CA ASN A 1024 -7.16 10.00 -18.50
C ASN A 1024 -8.20 9.81 -19.61
N PRO A 1025 -8.09 8.75 -20.43
CA PRO A 1025 -9.08 8.47 -21.46
C PRO A 1025 -10.42 8.05 -20.84
N ALA A 1026 -10.48 7.69 -19.55
CA ALA A 1026 -11.70 7.20 -18.95
C ALA A 1026 -12.78 8.30 -18.79
N GLU A 1027 -12.37 9.56 -18.64
CA GLU A 1027 -13.22 10.73 -18.39
C GLU A 1027 -13.69 11.45 -19.67
N LEU A 1028 -13.18 11.06 -20.84
CA LEU A 1028 -13.59 11.65 -22.10
C LEU A 1028 -14.93 11.07 -22.58
N ASP A 1029 -15.83 11.95 -23.06
CA ASP A 1029 -17.10 11.56 -23.69
C ASP A 1029 -16.85 10.69 -24.93
N ASP A 1030 -15.90 11.11 -25.78
CA ASP A 1030 -15.40 10.33 -26.91
C ASP A 1030 -13.99 9.78 -26.62
N TRP A 1031 -13.91 8.82 -25.71
CA TRP A 1031 -12.64 8.17 -25.35
C TRP A 1031 -12.04 7.29 -26.45
N LEU A 1032 -12.74 7.10 -27.58
CA LEU A 1032 -12.22 6.38 -28.75
C LEU A 1032 -11.67 7.31 -29.83
N ALA A 1033 -11.97 8.61 -29.77
CA ALA A 1033 -11.28 9.60 -30.59
C ALA A 1033 -9.81 9.67 -30.15
N ILE A 1034 -8.95 9.02 -30.95
CA ILE A 1034 -7.51 8.87 -30.72
C ILE A 1034 -6.83 10.23 -30.69
#